data_AF-A0A9E4J7C3-F1
#
_entry.id   AF-A0A9E4J7C3-F1
#
_cell.length_a   1.000
_cell.length_b   1.000
_cell.length_c   1.000
_cell.angle_alpha   90.00
_cell.angle_beta   90.00
_cell.angle_gamma   90.00
#
_symmetry.space_group_name_H-M   'P 1'
#
loop_
_entity.id
_entity.type
_entity.pdbx_description
1 polymer ?
#
loop_
_entity_poly.entity_id
_entity_poly.type
_entity_poly.pdbx_seq_one_letter_code
_entity_poly.pdbx_strand_id
1 'polypeptide(L)'
;MAAALLALEGGTLSSARAAEPLMVSDFVGTQPAVNTPWSKTTQLAEGVSNTGWTRSPQVPAALGHDNLFAFLINANATPTTLAEAVSLGHYVSVTVAPAASGWLDLSGAPVSFGVDRLEWNAPVSYAVFTSHTGFSADAAVFVSPTMKKSEGAPRSFAFQLPATAAWNALTEPLEIRIYAFGSQYRNKPTSLTSFSLGGRLGQTPKTRLQVGMNLSGVVDYSTDLPFVDKFKHARAWSTRNSDGTGAWDTKLGGALPIDANGWPLAVPFTPPGAAKSQMVHTTFRLPESGTYVLFFEGSGRFRVRGAGFNHLVNASGPGSRTLEAVASNVDYGNPIQTYLEIYETSASNPLRNLRVLHSRHLGASSVPVFEPLFVERLRGFSPVRFMDWAETNGSDLVHWQDRPGTEWYTQTDHGVALEYMIALCNELQSDCWFNVPHLASDDFVLEMAAMIRDELAPGLLAYVEYSNETWNTQFAQGKHVAAAGAALYPWLTPTDALQRFAVRQQVRVWELFADVFGAAFETRVRLPLGGQAANNYVNDRRLAELADAEINPRGLRAQGLSIAPYFGKFYRGTDLGAGAPGVDQILEDARTHLEGTVVNRLVQLQSLGKAYGVQIWAIEAGQSVKGVDASVQNDATFVANMIAANRDQRMGDLYDRYLTLLDQYGVSMAMQFSFVAAPGKYGAWGGLEFLDQDFAPKHQSLLDWRAGE
;
A
#
# COMPACT_ATOMS: atom_id res chain seq x y z
N MET A 1 -4.52 36.48 -24.69
CA MET A 1 -4.26 37.71 -23.92
C MET A 1 -2.94 37.50 -23.20
N ALA A 2 -1.99 38.41 -23.39
CA ALA A 2 -0.58 38.24 -23.08
C ALA A 2 -0.25 38.26 -21.58
N ALA A 3 0.71 37.44 -21.16
CA ALA A 3 1.57 37.66 -20.00
C ALA A 3 2.99 37.21 -20.36
N ALA A 4 3.96 38.04 -20.01
CA ALA A 4 5.27 38.17 -20.63
C ALA A 4 6.34 37.20 -20.10
N LEU A 5 7.19 36.67 -21.00
CA LEU A 5 8.51 36.14 -20.66
C LEU A 5 9.49 37.32 -20.58
N LEU A 6 9.93 37.64 -19.36
CA LEU A 6 11.06 38.53 -19.11
C LEU A 6 12.35 37.71 -19.13
N ALA A 7 13.24 38.02 -20.08
CA ALA A 7 14.63 37.60 -20.02
C ALA A 7 15.33 38.38 -18.90
N LEU A 8 15.97 37.67 -17.96
CA LEU A 8 16.81 38.26 -16.92
C LEU A 8 18.28 38.18 -17.35
N GLU A 9 18.89 39.33 -17.64
CA GLU A 9 20.35 39.47 -17.64
C GLU A 9 20.82 39.90 -16.24
N GLY A 10 21.78 39.14 -15.69
CA GLY A 10 22.66 39.61 -14.62
C GLY A 10 22.08 39.63 -13.20
N GLY A 11 21.95 38.47 -12.56
CA GLY A 11 21.71 38.36 -11.11
C GLY A 11 22.04 36.95 -10.60
N THR A 12 23.02 36.85 -9.71
CA THR A 12 23.55 35.60 -9.14
C THR A 12 22.48 34.80 -8.38
N LEU A 13 22.19 33.58 -8.85
CA LEU A 13 21.39 32.58 -8.12
C LEU A 13 22.29 31.83 -7.13
N SER A 14 22.01 31.98 -5.84
CA SER A 14 22.58 31.17 -4.77
C SER A 14 21.87 29.80 -4.68
N SER A 15 22.67 28.74 -4.77
CA SER A 15 22.54 27.46 -4.07
C SER A 15 21.15 26.83 -3.92
N ALA A 16 20.43 26.60 -5.02
CA ALA A 16 19.76 25.31 -5.16
C ALA A 16 20.86 24.29 -5.50
N ARG A 17 20.87 23.12 -4.87
CA ARG A 17 21.80 22.03 -5.22
C ARG A 17 21.61 21.76 -6.73
N ALA A 18 22.55 22.24 -7.55
CA ALA A 18 22.38 22.35 -8.99
C ALA A 18 22.07 20.98 -9.58
N ALA A 19 21.02 20.86 -10.39
CA ALA A 19 20.82 19.66 -11.19
C ALA A 19 22.05 19.54 -12.11
N GLU A 20 22.86 18.49 -11.92
CA GLU A 20 24.01 18.26 -12.79
C GLU A 20 23.53 18.07 -14.24
N PRO A 21 24.33 18.46 -15.25
CA PRO A 21 23.94 18.24 -16.62
C PRO A 21 23.78 16.74 -16.90
N LEU A 22 22.61 16.35 -17.41
CA LEU A 22 22.39 15.02 -17.96
C LEU A 22 23.24 14.80 -19.20
N MET A 23 23.44 15.87 -19.99
CA MET A 23 24.27 15.85 -21.19
C MET A 23 24.88 17.21 -21.46
N VAL A 24 26.18 17.24 -21.76
CA VAL A 24 26.89 18.38 -22.36
C VAL A 24 27.56 17.91 -23.64
N SER A 25 27.15 18.50 -24.77
CA SER A 25 27.70 18.17 -26.09
C SER A 25 29.08 18.80 -26.29
N ASP A 26 30.01 18.03 -26.84
CA ASP A 26 31.34 18.50 -27.21
C ASP A 26 31.47 18.60 -28.72
N PHE A 27 31.49 19.81 -29.26
CA PHE A 27 31.67 20.03 -30.69
C PHE A 27 33.13 20.16 -31.12
N VAL A 28 34.12 19.99 -30.22
CA VAL A 28 35.54 20.04 -30.55
C VAL A 28 35.97 18.80 -31.33
N GLY A 29 36.49 19.02 -32.54
CA GLY A 29 36.91 17.97 -33.45
C GLY A 29 36.85 18.40 -34.91
N THR A 30 37.23 17.50 -35.81
CA THR A 30 37.26 17.78 -37.26
C THR A 30 35.86 17.66 -37.86
N GLN A 31 35.37 18.77 -38.44
CA GLN A 31 34.07 18.89 -39.13
C GLN A 31 32.88 18.10 -38.51
N PRO A 32 32.44 18.42 -37.29
CA PRO A 32 31.37 17.70 -36.58
C PRO A 32 30.09 17.48 -37.39
N ALA A 33 29.66 18.49 -38.16
CA ALA A 33 28.41 18.40 -38.93
C ALA A 33 28.48 17.50 -40.18
N VAL A 34 29.68 17.16 -40.66
CA VAL A 34 29.86 16.16 -41.71
C VAL A 34 29.87 14.75 -41.12
N ASN A 35 30.37 14.61 -39.89
CA ASN A 35 30.53 13.35 -39.18
C ASN A 35 29.33 13.05 -38.27
N THR A 36 28.13 12.97 -38.85
CA THR A 36 26.88 12.69 -38.11
C THR A 36 26.52 11.20 -38.08
N PRO A 37 25.97 10.66 -36.97
CA PRO A 37 25.64 11.38 -35.75
C PRO A 37 26.88 11.78 -34.96
N TRP A 38 26.94 13.04 -34.54
CA TRP A 38 28.03 13.55 -33.71
C TRP A 38 27.68 13.37 -32.24
N SER A 39 28.15 12.26 -31.65
CA SER A 39 27.78 11.82 -30.29
C SER A 39 28.79 12.20 -29.21
N LYS A 40 29.81 13.00 -29.54
CA LYS A 40 30.85 13.38 -28.57
C LYS A 40 30.27 14.30 -27.50
N THR A 41 30.51 13.95 -26.25
CA THR A 41 30.05 14.70 -25.07
C THR A 41 31.19 14.89 -24.09
N THR A 42 31.26 16.06 -23.45
CA THR A 42 32.14 16.25 -22.29
C THR A 42 31.52 15.69 -21.01
N GLN A 43 30.19 15.54 -20.99
CA GLN A 43 29.43 14.94 -19.90
C GLN A 43 28.20 14.22 -20.44
N LEU A 44 27.96 13.00 -19.96
CA LEU A 44 26.73 12.23 -20.16
C LEU A 44 26.47 11.46 -18.87
N ALA A 45 25.31 11.66 -18.26
CA ALA A 45 24.95 10.99 -17.03
C ALA A 45 24.84 9.46 -17.25
N GLU A 46 25.30 8.70 -16.26
CA GLU A 46 25.21 7.24 -16.29
C GLU A 46 23.75 6.80 -16.39
N GLY A 47 23.45 5.86 -17.29
CA GLY A 47 22.07 5.41 -17.55
C GLY A 47 21.25 6.36 -18.44
N VAL A 48 21.86 7.40 -19.00
CA VAL A 48 21.29 8.21 -20.08
C VAL A 48 22.02 7.90 -21.38
N SER A 49 21.25 7.70 -22.45
CA SER A 49 21.78 7.55 -23.80
C SER A 49 21.51 8.81 -24.63
N ASN A 50 22.38 9.08 -25.60
CA ASN A 50 22.16 10.12 -26.60
C ASN A 50 22.43 9.57 -28.01
N THR A 51 21.62 9.98 -28.98
CA THR A 51 21.78 9.53 -30.38
C THR A 51 22.89 10.25 -31.12
N GLY A 52 23.51 11.26 -30.52
CA GLY A 52 24.34 12.25 -31.19
C GLY A 52 23.56 13.24 -32.06
N TRP A 53 24.21 14.35 -32.37
CA TRP A 53 23.64 15.42 -33.18
C TRP A 53 23.59 15.04 -34.65
N THR A 54 22.43 15.27 -35.25
CA THR A 54 22.16 15.05 -36.67
C THR A 54 21.53 16.27 -37.30
N ARG A 55 21.55 16.31 -38.63
CA ARG A 55 20.85 17.31 -39.43
C ARG A 55 19.60 16.69 -40.00
N SER A 56 18.55 17.49 -40.11
CA SER A 56 17.43 17.16 -41.00
C SER A 56 17.95 16.84 -42.41
N PRO A 57 17.32 15.91 -43.16
CA PRO A 57 17.66 15.66 -44.56
C PRO A 57 17.65 16.90 -45.45
N GLN A 58 16.89 17.94 -45.06
CA GLN A 58 16.79 19.21 -45.80
C GLN A 58 17.89 20.22 -45.46
N VAL A 59 18.78 19.89 -44.53
CA VAL A 59 19.81 20.75 -43.98
C VAL A 59 21.21 20.16 -44.30
N PRO A 60 21.89 20.64 -45.36
CA PRO A 60 23.23 20.19 -45.69
C PRO A 60 24.27 20.61 -44.64
N ALA A 61 25.41 19.93 -44.57
CA ALA A 61 26.53 20.36 -43.75
C ALA A 61 27.23 21.56 -44.41
N ALA A 62 27.72 22.50 -43.61
CA ALA A 62 28.67 23.49 -44.11
C ALA A 62 30.09 22.91 -43.97
N LEU A 63 30.77 22.73 -45.10
CA LEU A 63 32.09 22.08 -45.15
C LEU A 63 33.20 23.02 -44.67
N GLY A 64 34.30 22.45 -44.18
CA GLY A 64 35.52 23.18 -43.83
C GLY A 64 35.52 23.86 -42.46
N HIS A 65 34.57 23.51 -41.58
CA HIS A 65 34.47 24.08 -40.24
C HIS A 65 34.78 23.05 -39.15
N ASP A 66 35.90 23.22 -38.47
CA ASP A 66 36.27 22.42 -37.30
C ASP A 66 35.73 23.03 -36.00
N ASN A 67 35.56 22.19 -34.97
CA ASN A 67 35.20 22.55 -33.60
C ASN A 67 33.80 23.16 -33.40
N LEU A 68 32.94 23.09 -34.41
CA LEU A 68 31.55 23.54 -34.35
C LEU A 68 30.67 22.72 -35.30
N PHE A 69 29.39 22.55 -34.97
CA PHE A 69 28.46 21.77 -35.78
C PHE A 69 27.80 22.68 -36.84
N ALA A 70 28.50 22.94 -37.96
CA ALA A 70 28.03 23.86 -39.00
C ALA A 70 27.11 23.25 -40.07
N PHE A 71 26.01 23.92 -40.37
CA PHE A 71 25.01 23.49 -41.33
C PHE A 71 24.44 24.64 -42.14
N LEU A 72 23.88 24.31 -43.31
CA LEU A 72 23.36 25.24 -44.30
C LEU A 72 21.83 25.32 -44.22
N ILE A 73 21.31 26.54 -44.19
CA ILE A 73 19.87 26.80 -44.31
C ILE A 73 19.56 27.27 -45.72
N ASN A 74 18.52 26.67 -46.31
CA ASN A 74 18.06 26.99 -47.65
C ASN A 74 16.82 27.89 -47.59
N ALA A 75 17.04 29.20 -47.68
CA ALA A 75 15.97 30.18 -47.66
C ALA A 75 15.68 30.76 -49.04
N ASN A 76 14.51 31.41 -49.15
CA ASN A 76 14.13 32.23 -50.30
C ASN A 76 14.73 33.64 -50.18
N ALA A 77 14.47 34.53 -51.14
CA ALA A 77 14.96 35.91 -51.10
C ALA A 77 14.43 36.71 -49.89
N THR A 78 13.27 36.33 -49.36
CA THR A 78 12.68 36.87 -48.12
C THR A 78 13.12 36.05 -46.90
N PRO A 79 13.27 36.66 -45.71
CA PRO A 79 13.68 35.92 -44.52
C PRO A 79 12.65 34.85 -44.15
N THR A 80 13.09 33.62 -43.90
CA THR A 80 12.18 32.52 -43.53
C THR A 80 11.54 32.77 -42.18
N THR A 81 10.23 32.62 -42.09
CA THR A 81 9.49 32.60 -40.82
C THR A 81 9.74 31.30 -40.05
N LEU A 82 9.39 31.27 -38.76
CA LEU A 82 9.47 30.04 -37.97
C LEU A 82 8.55 28.94 -38.53
N ALA A 83 7.33 29.29 -38.93
CA ALA A 83 6.39 28.33 -39.53
C ALA A 83 6.92 27.72 -40.83
N GLU A 84 7.55 28.53 -41.69
CA GLU A 84 8.22 28.03 -42.89
C GLU A 84 9.43 27.17 -42.55
N ALA A 85 10.24 27.54 -41.56
CA ALA A 85 11.39 26.74 -41.14
C ALA A 85 10.97 25.38 -40.57
N VAL A 86 9.85 25.32 -39.83
CA VAL A 86 9.25 24.07 -39.36
C VAL A 86 8.76 23.22 -40.54
N SER A 87 7.99 23.82 -41.44
CA SER A 87 7.45 23.16 -42.65
C SER A 87 8.56 22.59 -43.55
N LEU A 88 9.65 23.33 -43.71
CA LEU A 88 10.80 22.96 -44.54
C LEU A 88 11.82 22.06 -43.80
N GLY A 89 11.61 21.79 -42.52
CA GLY A 89 12.48 20.94 -41.72
C GLY A 89 13.88 21.52 -41.52
N HIS A 90 14.01 22.83 -41.29
CA HIS A 90 15.28 23.54 -41.10
C HIS A 90 15.86 23.37 -39.69
N TYR A 91 16.06 22.13 -39.25
CA TYR A 91 16.56 21.84 -37.90
C TYR A 91 17.77 20.92 -37.88
N VAL A 92 18.46 20.99 -36.74
CA VAL A 92 19.37 19.96 -36.24
C VAL A 92 18.78 19.37 -34.97
N SER A 93 19.07 18.10 -34.69
CA SER A 93 18.47 17.42 -33.54
C SER A 93 19.40 16.44 -32.86
N VAL A 94 19.08 16.20 -31.59
CA VAL A 94 19.61 15.11 -30.77
C VAL A 94 18.46 14.50 -30.00
N THR A 95 18.51 13.19 -29.77
CA THR A 95 17.57 12.51 -28.88
C THR A 95 18.31 12.06 -27.64
N VAL A 96 17.72 12.32 -26.48
CA VAL A 96 18.19 11.88 -25.17
C VAL A 96 17.16 10.92 -24.59
N ALA A 97 17.60 9.77 -24.10
CA ALA A 97 16.70 8.76 -23.54
C ALA A 97 17.26 8.16 -22.25
N PRO A 98 16.41 7.89 -21.25
CA PRO A 98 16.81 7.08 -20.10
C PRO A 98 17.07 5.63 -20.54
N ALA A 99 17.82 4.86 -19.74
CA ALA A 99 17.90 3.41 -19.90
C ALA A 99 16.51 2.75 -19.79
N ALA A 100 16.35 1.52 -20.26
CA ALA A 100 15.04 0.86 -20.40
C ALA A 100 14.19 0.75 -19.11
N SER A 101 14.79 0.86 -17.92
CA SER A 101 14.10 0.89 -16.62
C SER A 101 14.01 2.29 -16.01
N GLY A 102 14.48 3.33 -16.70
CA GLY A 102 14.61 4.69 -16.20
C GLY A 102 13.57 5.69 -16.70
N TRP A 103 13.57 6.87 -16.10
CA TRP A 103 12.79 8.03 -16.52
C TRP A 103 13.59 9.32 -16.29
N LEU A 104 13.29 10.38 -17.05
CA LEU A 104 13.94 11.68 -16.88
C LEU A 104 13.01 12.65 -16.15
N ASP A 105 13.53 13.32 -15.11
CA ASP A 105 12.92 14.50 -14.52
C ASP A 105 13.48 15.74 -15.22
N LEU A 106 12.68 16.35 -16.08
CA LEU A 106 13.07 17.53 -16.85
C LEU A 106 12.23 18.76 -16.49
N SER A 107 11.42 18.68 -15.44
CA SER A 107 10.58 19.79 -15.00
C SER A 107 11.43 20.94 -14.49
N GLY A 108 11.32 22.10 -15.14
CA GLY A 108 12.15 23.27 -14.85
C GLY A 108 13.63 23.08 -15.20
N ALA A 109 13.98 22.03 -15.95
CA ALA A 109 15.37 21.71 -16.24
C ALA A 109 16.04 22.82 -17.07
N PRO A 110 17.27 23.24 -16.70
CA PRO A 110 17.99 24.24 -17.46
C PRO A 110 18.48 23.65 -18.78
N VAL A 111 18.28 24.40 -19.86
CA VAL A 111 18.80 24.09 -21.20
C VAL A 111 19.61 25.29 -21.67
N SER A 112 20.79 25.03 -22.24
CA SER A 112 21.56 26.07 -22.90
C SER A 112 22.14 25.58 -24.22
N PHE A 113 22.25 26.49 -25.18
CA PHE A 113 22.89 26.21 -26.47
C PHE A 113 23.56 27.45 -27.04
N GLY A 114 24.68 27.24 -27.70
CA GLY A 114 25.45 28.25 -28.41
C GLY A 114 25.23 28.14 -29.91
N VAL A 115 25.12 29.28 -30.58
CA VAL A 115 25.07 29.38 -32.04
C VAL A 115 26.12 30.32 -32.58
N ASP A 116 26.55 30.11 -33.81
CA ASP A 116 27.36 31.09 -34.55
C ASP A 116 26.78 31.35 -35.95
N ARG A 117 26.82 32.62 -36.35
CA ARG A 117 26.37 33.10 -37.66
C ARG A 117 27.58 33.27 -38.54
N LEU A 118 27.79 32.30 -39.42
CA LEU A 118 29.02 32.20 -40.21
C LEU A 118 29.00 33.12 -41.45
N GLU A 119 27.87 33.76 -41.76
CA GLU A 119 27.80 34.83 -42.76
C GLU A 119 26.66 35.84 -42.52
N TRP A 120 26.65 36.90 -43.32
CA TRP A 120 25.70 38.02 -43.21
C TRP A 120 24.22 37.62 -43.31
N ASN A 121 23.89 36.67 -44.21
CA ASN A 121 22.51 36.22 -44.44
C ASN A 121 22.14 34.90 -43.73
N ALA A 122 23.01 34.45 -42.81
CA ALA A 122 22.73 33.34 -41.92
C ALA A 122 21.48 33.60 -41.05
N PRO A 123 20.79 32.54 -40.58
CA PRO A 123 19.66 32.65 -39.68
C PRO A 123 19.93 33.59 -38.50
N VAL A 124 18.93 34.39 -38.15
CA VAL A 124 19.03 35.42 -37.09
C VAL A 124 18.21 35.06 -35.85
N SER A 125 17.42 33.98 -35.92
CA SER A 125 16.63 33.48 -34.80
C SER A 125 16.62 31.96 -34.79
N TYR A 126 16.45 31.41 -33.59
CA TYR A 126 16.41 29.96 -33.35
C TYR A 126 15.23 29.63 -32.47
N ALA A 127 14.67 28.44 -32.66
CA ALA A 127 13.61 27.94 -31.79
C ALA A 127 13.90 26.49 -31.40
N VAL A 128 13.61 26.15 -30.15
CA VAL A 128 13.76 24.81 -29.62
C VAL A 128 12.38 24.18 -29.48
N PHE A 129 12.27 22.96 -30.00
CA PHE A 129 11.08 22.11 -29.88
C PHE A 129 11.48 20.77 -29.32
N THR A 130 10.50 20.07 -28.76
CA THR A 130 10.71 18.73 -28.24
C THR A 130 9.62 17.79 -28.76
N SER A 131 9.92 16.49 -28.87
CA SER A 131 8.90 15.49 -29.18
C SER A 131 7.75 15.50 -28.17
N HIS A 132 8.00 15.91 -26.93
CA HIS A 132 7.01 15.96 -25.86
C HIS A 132 5.95 17.07 -26.05
N THR A 133 6.34 18.24 -26.55
CA THR A 133 5.40 19.33 -26.86
C THR A 133 4.88 19.28 -28.30
N GLY A 134 5.54 18.50 -29.16
CA GLY A 134 5.25 18.43 -30.58
C GLY A 134 6.08 19.41 -31.42
N PHE A 135 5.95 19.28 -32.74
CA PHE A 135 6.76 20.03 -33.72
C PHE A 135 5.92 20.97 -34.60
N SER A 136 4.72 21.36 -34.18
CA SER A 136 3.98 22.45 -34.83
C SER A 136 4.60 23.80 -34.45
N ALA A 137 4.47 24.82 -35.29
CA ALA A 137 5.18 26.10 -35.11
C ALA A 137 4.82 26.86 -33.80
N ASP A 138 3.67 26.55 -33.20
CA ASP A 138 3.18 27.09 -31.93
C ASP A 138 3.63 26.29 -30.70
N ALA A 139 4.22 25.11 -30.88
CA ALA A 139 4.64 24.21 -29.80
C ALA A 139 6.09 24.44 -29.30
N ALA A 140 6.70 25.58 -29.66
CA ALA A 140 8.09 25.89 -29.31
C ALA A 140 8.22 26.03 -27.80
N VAL A 141 9.14 25.27 -27.19
CA VAL A 141 9.49 25.45 -25.77
C VAL A 141 10.38 26.67 -25.56
N PHE A 142 11.04 27.13 -26.62
CA PHE A 142 11.82 28.35 -26.61
C PHE A 142 11.89 28.96 -28.02
N VAL A 143 11.81 30.29 -28.09
CA VAL A 143 12.12 31.06 -29.30
C VAL A 143 13.09 32.16 -28.91
N SER A 144 14.25 32.20 -29.58
CA SER A 144 15.29 33.17 -29.29
C SER A 144 14.86 34.57 -29.70
N PRO A 145 15.38 35.63 -29.04
CA PRO A 145 15.37 36.97 -29.61
C PRO A 145 16.00 36.98 -31.01
N THR A 146 15.57 37.92 -31.86
CA THR A 146 16.17 38.13 -33.18
C THR A 146 17.48 38.88 -33.06
N MET A 147 18.56 38.28 -33.57
CA MET A 147 19.87 38.88 -33.65
C MET A 147 19.96 39.86 -34.82
N LYS A 148 20.75 40.93 -34.67
CA LYS A 148 21.00 41.84 -35.79
C LYS A 148 21.96 41.20 -36.77
N LYS A 149 21.75 41.43 -38.07
CA LYS A 149 22.62 40.84 -39.10
C LYS A 149 24.11 41.20 -38.96
N SER A 150 24.40 42.38 -38.43
CA SER A 150 25.76 42.86 -38.15
C SER A 150 26.43 42.19 -36.94
N GLU A 151 25.71 41.42 -36.14
CA GLU A 151 26.28 40.68 -35.02
C GLU A 151 26.93 39.39 -35.55
N GLY A 152 28.26 39.37 -35.60
CA GLY A 152 29.08 38.27 -36.15
C GLY A 152 29.86 37.47 -35.11
N ALA A 153 29.47 37.52 -33.83
CA ALA A 153 30.09 36.74 -32.76
C ALA A 153 29.15 35.62 -32.29
N PRO A 154 29.68 34.48 -31.82
CA PRO A 154 28.88 33.42 -31.22
C PRO A 154 27.99 33.92 -30.08
N ARG A 155 26.77 33.39 -30.00
CA ARG A 155 25.77 33.74 -29.00
C ARG A 155 25.29 32.50 -28.27
N SER A 156 25.15 32.60 -26.96
CA SER A 156 24.58 31.55 -26.12
C SER A 156 23.20 31.95 -25.63
N PHE A 157 22.27 31.00 -25.67
CA PHE A 157 20.94 31.12 -25.12
C PHE A 157 20.78 30.11 -23.98
N ALA A 158 20.09 30.52 -22.92
CA ALA A 158 19.72 29.64 -21.82
C ALA A 158 18.26 29.89 -21.45
N PHE A 159 17.55 28.82 -21.14
CA PHE A 159 16.15 28.84 -20.71
C PHE A 159 15.87 27.62 -19.83
N GLN A 160 14.66 27.53 -19.29
CA GLN A 160 14.19 26.35 -18.57
C GLN A 160 13.05 25.70 -19.33
N LEU A 161 13.01 24.38 -19.34
CA LEU A 161 11.82 23.64 -19.76
C LEU A 161 10.66 23.94 -18.81
N PRO A 162 9.39 23.78 -19.25
CA PRO A 162 8.24 24.05 -18.38
C PRO A 162 8.32 23.27 -17.07
N ALA A 163 8.17 23.97 -15.94
CA ALA A 163 8.15 23.35 -14.61
C ALA A 163 6.76 22.81 -14.28
N THR A 164 6.33 21.75 -14.99
CA THR A 164 5.03 21.11 -14.80
C THR A 164 5.17 19.60 -14.63
N ALA A 165 4.16 18.97 -14.02
CA ALA A 165 4.17 17.52 -13.78
C ALA A 165 4.29 16.67 -15.06
N ALA A 166 3.94 17.22 -16.23
CA ALA A 166 4.10 16.55 -17.53
C ALA A 166 5.57 16.28 -17.88
N TRP A 167 6.50 17.06 -17.32
CA TRP A 167 7.94 16.90 -17.51
C TRP A 167 8.62 16.10 -16.39
N ASN A 168 7.84 15.62 -15.42
CA ASN A 168 8.29 14.66 -14.43
C ASN A 168 8.13 13.25 -15.03
N ALA A 169 9.08 12.33 -14.80
CA ALA A 169 8.92 10.92 -15.16
C ALA A 169 8.79 10.58 -16.65
N LEU A 170 9.56 11.25 -17.52
CA LEU A 170 9.63 10.91 -18.94
C LEU A 170 10.37 9.60 -19.18
N THR A 171 9.64 8.54 -19.53
CA THR A 171 10.22 7.21 -19.85
C THR A 171 10.61 7.08 -21.32
N GLU A 172 10.00 7.87 -22.21
CA GLU A 172 10.24 7.82 -23.65
C GLU A 172 11.45 8.68 -24.09
N PRO A 173 12.13 8.33 -25.20
CA PRO A 173 13.16 9.17 -25.79
C PRO A 173 12.65 10.58 -26.12
N LEU A 174 13.35 11.60 -25.64
CA LEU A 174 13.06 13.00 -25.92
C LEU A 174 13.92 13.50 -27.09
N GLU A 175 13.31 13.69 -28.26
CA GLU A 175 13.97 14.37 -29.38
C GLU A 175 13.91 15.88 -29.14
N ILE A 176 15.07 16.54 -29.21
CA ILE A 176 15.20 17.99 -29.14
C ILE A 176 15.61 18.49 -30.51
N ARG A 177 14.81 19.40 -31.09
CA ARG A 177 15.07 20.03 -32.38
C ARG A 177 15.37 21.51 -32.20
N ILE A 178 16.47 21.97 -32.79
CA ILE A 178 16.81 23.39 -32.87
C ILE A 178 16.61 23.83 -34.32
N TYR A 179 15.55 24.61 -34.54
CA TYR A 179 15.24 25.20 -35.84
C TYR A 179 15.94 26.54 -36.00
N ALA A 180 16.48 26.78 -37.18
CA ALA A 180 17.08 28.05 -37.55
C ALA A 180 16.20 28.78 -38.56
N PHE A 181 15.89 30.06 -38.29
CA PHE A 181 15.01 30.86 -39.15
C PHE A 181 15.44 32.33 -39.23
N GLY A 182 14.77 33.09 -40.10
CA GLY A 182 15.14 34.45 -40.48
C GLY A 182 16.33 34.53 -41.46
N SER A 183 16.72 33.41 -42.07
CA SER A 183 17.78 33.39 -43.08
C SER A 183 17.26 33.84 -44.44
N GLN A 184 18.15 34.38 -45.30
CA GLN A 184 17.83 34.76 -46.67
C GLN A 184 18.77 34.09 -47.68
N TYR A 185 18.20 33.62 -48.78
CA TYR A 185 18.86 32.90 -49.87
C TYR A 185 19.32 31.49 -49.49
N ARG A 186 19.76 30.72 -50.49
CA ARG A 186 20.20 29.33 -50.29
C ARG A 186 21.59 29.23 -49.71
N ASN A 187 21.88 28.07 -49.12
CA ASN A 187 23.20 27.66 -48.61
C ASN A 187 23.80 28.62 -47.57
N LYS A 188 23.00 29.05 -46.59
CA LYS A 188 23.45 29.99 -45.57
C LYS A 188 23.99 29.28 -44.33
N PRO A 189 25.30 29.33 -44.05
CA PRO A 189 25.91 28.61 -42.95
C PRO A 189 25.61 29.24 -41.59
N THR A 190 25.30 28.38 -40.65
CA THR A 190 25.28 28.65 -39.22
C THR A 190 25.77 27.40 -38.47
N SER A 191 25.88 27.45 -37.15
CA SER A 191 26.30 26.29 -36.38
C SER A 191 25.74 26.25 -34.98
N LEU A 192 25.80 25.06 -34.37
CA LEU A 192 25.83 24.92 -32.92
C LEU A 192 27.28 24.92 -32.42
N THR A 193 27.55 25.71 -31.39
CA THR A 193 28.87 25.81 -30.75
C THR A 193 28.89 25.20 -29.35
N SER A 194 27.73 25.04 -28.72
CA SER A 194 27.58 24.31 -27.45
C SER A 194 26.14 23.85 -27.26
N PHE A 195 25.94 22.81 -26.45
CA PHE A 195 24.63 22.43 -25.96
C PHE A 195 24.74 21.73 -24.59
N SER A 196 23.85 22.07 -23.67
CA SER A 196 23.73 21.43 -22.36
C SER A 196 22.25 21.23 -21.99
N LEU A 197 21.93 20.06 -21.48
CA LEU A 197 20.63 19.70 -20.90
C LEU A 197 20.85 19.26 -19.45
N GLY A 198 20.26 20.00 -18.51
CA GLY A 198 20.11 19.59 -17.12
C GLY A 198 18.95 18.62 -16.91
N GLY A 199 18.85 18.06 -15.71
CA GLY A 199 17.74 17.20 -15.30
C GLY A 199 18.18 16.11 -14.34
N ARG A 200 17.33 15.11 -14.10
CA ARG A 200 17.67 13.93 -13.27
C ARG A 200 17.22 12.64 -13.95
N LEU A 201 17.92 11.54 -13.67
CA LEU A 201 17.51 10.19 -14.07
C LEU A 201 16.88 9.48 -12.85
N GLY A 202 15.62 9.06 -12.97
CA GLY A 202 14.94 8.10 -12.09
C GLY A 202 14.98 6.69 -12.68
N GLN A 203 14.81 5.64 -11.86
CA GLN A 203 14.92 4.23 -12.31
C GLN A 203 13.69 3.34 -12.07
N THR A 204 12.51 3.92 -11.83
CA THR A 204 11.15 3.34 -11.96
C THR A 204 10.15 4.48 -11.66
N PRO A 205 9.02 4.71 -12.38
CA PRO A 205 8.03 5.68 -11.92
C PRO A 205 7.53 5.21 -10.55
N LYS A 206 7.87 5.96 -9.51
CA LYS A 206 7.31 5.72 -8.20
C LYS A 206 5.95 6.40 -8.19
N THR A 207 4.87 5.62 -8.25
CA THR A 207 3.61 6.08 -7.64
C THR A 207 3.94 6.36 -6.17
N ARG A 208 3.53 7.54 -5.68
CA ARG A 208 3.67 7.91 -4.26
C ARG A 208 3.27 6.71 -3.40
N LEU A 209 3.99 6.48 -2.29
CA LEU A 209 3.72 5.38 -1.35
C LEU A 209 2.21 5.28 -1.09
N GLN A 210 1.61 4.17 -1.52
CA GLN A 210 0.19 3.90 -1.32
C GLN A 210 -0.07 3.53 0.14
N VAL A 211 -1.10 4.09 0.76
CA VAL A 211 -1.47 3.76 2.15
C VAL A 211 -2.72 2.87 2.21
N GLY A 212 -2.52 1.65 2.71
CA GLY A 212 -3.60 0.71 3.02
C GLY A 212 -3.82 0.53 4.52
N MET A 213 -4.65 -0.44 4.89
CA MET A 213 -5.08 -0.63 6.27
C MET A 213 -5.28 -2.11 6.61
N ASN A 214 -4.73 -2.57 7.72
CA ASN A 214 -5.15 -3.84 8.32
C ASN A 214 -6.33 -3.60 9.26
N LEU A 215 -7.29 -4.53 9.25
CA LEU A 215 -8.41 -4.50 10.18
C LEU A 215 -8.08 -5.28 11.45
N SER A 216 -8.67 -4.86 12.57
CA SER A 216 -8.55 -5.55 13.85
C SER A 216 -9.48 -6.75 13.91
N GLY A 217 -9.13 -7.77 14.70
CA GLY A 217 -9.99 -8.94 14.91
C GLY A 217 -11.37 -8.57 15.46
N VAL A 218 -12.40 -9.24 14.96
CA VAL A 218 -13.80 -9.03 15.38
C VAL A 218 -14.04 -9.81 16.67
N VAL A 219 -14.17 -9.10 17.79
CA VAL A 219 -14.46 -9.66 19.11
C VAL A 219 -15.33 -8.70 19.91
N ASP A 220 -16.05 -9.17 20.94
CA ASP A 220 -16.99 -8.35 21.72
C ASP A 220 -16.33 -7.16 22.43
N TYR A 221 -15.05 -7.28 22.77
CA TYR A 221 -14.29 -6.22 23.43
C TYR A 221 -13.47 -5.34 22.47
N SER A 222 -13.60 -5.54 21.15
CA SER A 222 -12.95 -4.65 20.18
C SER A 222 -13.62 -3.26 20.21
N THR A 223 -12.91 -2.26 19.70
CA THR A 223 -13.39 -0.87 19.59
C THR A 223 -13.74 -0.46 18.15
N ASP A 224 -13.60 -1.39 17.20
CA ASP A 224 -13.93 -1.20 15.78
C ASP A 224 -15.37 -1.61 15.44
N LEU A 225 -15.91 -2.66 16.09
CA LEU A 225 -17.28 -3.19 16.00
C LEU A 225 -17.94 -2.99 14.62
N PRO A 226 -17.39 -3.60 13.55
CA PRO A 226 -17.69 -3.25 12.16
C PRO A 226 -19.12 -3.53 11.72
N PHE A 227 -19.87 -4.43 12.38
CA PHE A 227 -21.21 -4.81 11.93
C PHE A 227 -22.33 -3.99 12.61
N VAL A 228 -23.37 -3.65 11.83
CA VAL A 228 -24.62 -3.07 12.35
C VAL A 228 -25.36 -4.05 13.25
N ASP A 229 -25.35 -5.33 12.89
CA ASP A 229 -25.84 -6.38 13.78
C ASP A 229 -24.81 -6.67 14.88
N LYS A 230 -25.10 -6.16 16.08
CA LYS A 230 -24.21 -6.32 17.23
C LYS A 230 -24.09 -7.77 17.69
N PHE A 231 -25.04 -8.62 17.32
CA PHE A 231 -24.94 -10.04 17.63
C PHE A 231 -23.85 -10.78 16.82
N LYS A 232 -23.40 -10.22 15.68
CA LYS A 232 -22.25 -10.77 14.93
C LYS A 232 -20.91 -10.68 15.69
N HIS A 233 -20.88 -9.92 16.79
CA HIS A 233 -19.72 -9.83 17.68
C HIS A 233 -19.88 -10.72 18.93
N ALA A 234 -20.85 -11.64 18.94
CA ALA A 234 -21.08 -12.52 20.07
C ALA A 234 -19.99 -13.57 20.19
N ARG A 235 -19.51 -13.83 21.40
CA ARG A 235 -18.54 -14.91 21.63
C ARG A 235 -19.12 -16.28 21.24
N ALA A 236 -18.21 -17.24 21.06
CA ALA A 236 -18.56 -18.65 21.01
C ALA A 236 -19.49 -19.04 22.18
N TRP A 237 -20.48 -19.91 21.91
CA TRP A 237 -21.40 -20.41 22.95
C TRP A 237 -20.64 -21.01 24.13
N SER A 238 -20.90 -20.48 25.33
CA SER A 238 -20.44 -21.04 26.59
C SER A 238 -21.54 -21.88 27.25
N THR A 239 -21.16 -22.86 28.05
CA THR A 239 -22.09 -23.76 28.73
C THR A 239 -22.13 -23.52 30.23
N ARG A 240 -23.28 -23.69 30.87
CA ARG A 240 -23.41 -23.63 32.33
C ARG A 240 -24.39 -24.69 32.82
N ASN A 241 -24.20 -25.24 34.02
CA ASN A 241 -25.18 -26.16 34.60
C ASN A 241 -26.57 -25.49 34.62
N SER A 242 -27.60 -26.19 34.16
CA SER A 242 -28.96 -25.66 34.02
C SER A 242 -29.61 -25.32 35.36
N ASP A 243 -29.11 -25.87 36.46
CA ASP A 243 -29.51 -25.53 37.83
C ASP A 243 -28.78 -24.29 38.39
N GLY A 244 -27.92 -23.65 37.60
CA GLY A 244 -27.18 -22.45 37.95
C GLY A 244 -25.94 -22.67 38.82
N THR A 245 -25.62 -23.92 39.19
CA THR A 245 -24.47 -24.23 40.04
C THR A 245 -23.15 -24.30 39.26
N GLY A 246 -22.01 -24.23 39.96
CA GLY A 246 -20.69 -24.44 39.37
C GLY A 246 -20.12 -23.21 38.65
N ALA A 247 -19.15 -23.45 37.77
CA ALA A 247 -18.45 -22.41 37.03
C ALA A 247 -19.37 -21.68 36.03
N TRP A 248 -19.01 -20.45 35.68
CA TRP A 248 -19.70 -19.65 34.67
C TRP A 248 -19.67 -20.32 33.28
N ASP A 249 -18.53 -20.91 32.93
CA ASP A 249 -18.35 -21.73 31.75
C ASP A 249 -17.86 -23.13 32.17
N THR A 250 -18.67 -24.16 31.91
CA THR A 250 -18.35 -25.56 32.22
C THR A 250 -17.40 -26.19 31.20
N LYS A 251 -17.06 -25.49 30.10
CA LYS A 251 -16.19 -25.98 29.01
C LYS A 251 -16.72 -27.23 28.32
N LEU A 252 -18.04 -27.39 28.31
CA LEU A 252 -18.75 -28.51 27.66
C LEU A 252 -19.38 -28.09 26.32
N GLY A 253 -19.02 -26.91 25.80
CA GLY A 253 -19.54 -26.36 24.54
C GLY A 253 -19.31 -27.26 23.33
N GLY A 254 -18.21 -28.01 23.27
CA GLY A 254 -17.94 -28.95 22.17
C GLY A 254 -18.95 -30.11 22.04
N ALA A 255 -19.82 -30.32 23.03
CA ALA A 255 -20.90 -31.30 22.97
C ALA A 255 -22.28 -30.67 22.70
N LEU A 256 -22.36 -29.35 22.52
CA LEU A 256 -23.60 -28.63 22.23
C LEU A 256 -24.14 -29.05 20.86
N PRO A 257 -25.36 -29.60 20.77
CA PRO A 257 -26.00 -29.81 19.48
C PRO A 257 -26.31 -28.45 18.83
N ILE A 258 -25.64 -28.15 17.72
CA ILE A 258 -25.82 -26.95 16.91
C ILE A 258 -26.28 -27.31 15.50
N ASP A 259 -26.97 -26.38 14.83
CA ASP A 259 -27.27 -26.48 13.39
C ASP A 259 -26.07 -26.05 12.53
N ALA A 260 -26.26 -26.06 11.21
CA ALA A 260 -25.24 -25.67 10.24
C ALA A 260 -24.81 -24.19 10.33
N ASN A 261 -25.58 -23.36 11.04
CA ASN A 261 -25.33 -21.93 11.27
C ASN A 261 -24.89 -21.64 12.71
N GLY A 262 -24.62 -22.69 13.50
CA GLY A 262 -24.13 -22.60 14.87
C GLY A 262 -25.20 -22.29 15.92
N TRP A 263 -26.49 -22.38 15.57
CA TRP A 263 -27.57 -22.15 16.53
C TRP A 263 -27.85 -23.38 17.39
N PRO A 264 -28.05 -23.22 18.71
CA PRO A 264 -28.39 -24.34 19.60
C PRO A 264 -29.70 -25.04 19.22
N LEU A 265 -29.64 -26.35 18.94
CA LEU A 265 -30.80 -27.17 18.57
C LEU A 265 -31.61 -27.64 19.78
N ALA A 266 -30.95 -27.91 20.91
CA ALA A 266 -31.60 -28.41 22.11
C ALA A 266 -30.92 -27.85 23.36
N VAL A 267 -31.73 -27.20 24.20
CA VAL A 267 -31.32 -26.61 25.48
C VAL A 267 -32.51 -26.78 26.43
N PRO A 268 -32.31 -27.21 27.69
CA PRO A 268 -31.05 -27.73 28.19
C PRO A 268 -30.68 -29.07 27.53
N PHE A 269 -29.39 -29.39 27.50
CA PHE A 269 -28.88 -30.67 26.97
C PHE A 269 -27.93 -31.32 27.98
N THR A 270 -27.75 -32.63 27.93
CA THR A 270 -26.82 -33.35 28.82
C THR A 270 -25.71 -33.98 27.98
N PRO A 271 -24.48 -33.40 27.99
CA PRO A 271 -23.34 -34.04 27.36
C PRO A 271 -23.11 -35.46 27.88
N PRO A 272 -22.61 -36.40 27.06
CA PRO A 272 -22.21 -37.72 27.54
C PRO A 272 -21.25 -37.63 28.73
N GLY A 273 -21.58 -38.31 29.83
CA GLY A 273 -20.78 -38.30 31.06
C GLY A 273 -20.92 -37.06 31.95
N ALA A 274 -21.68 -36.05 31.55
CA ALA A 274 -21.96 -34.91 32.43
C ALA A 274 -22.95 -35.27 33.54
N ALA A 275 -22.64 -34.88 34.78
CA ALA A 275 -23.52 -35.10 35.93
C ALA A 275 -24.79 -34.24 35.92
N LYS A 276 -24.81 -33.17 35.12
CA LYS A 276 -25.90 -32.18 35.07
C LYS A 276 -26.17 -31.74 33.64
N SER A 277 -27.42 -31.45 33.33
CA SER A 277 -27.80 -30.77 32.09
C SER A 277 -27.23 -29.35 32.04
N GLN A 278 -27.01 -28.85 30.84
CA GLN A 278 -26.37 -27.59 30.53
C GLN A 278 -27.37 -26.65 29.85
N MET A 279 -27.38 -25.40 30.28
CA MET A 279 -27.87 -24.26 29.50
C MET A 279 -26.72 -23.64 28.71
N VAL A 280 -27.04 -22.75 27.77
CA VAL A 280 -26.02 -22.03 26.98
C VAL A 280 -26.16 -20.53 27.15
N HIS A 281 -25.04 -19.84 27.02
CA HIS A 281 -25.01 -18.39 27.04
C HIS A 281 -23.89 -17.86 26.16
N THR A 282 -24.04 -16.62 25.72
CA THR A 282 -23.00 -15.87 25.03
C THR A 282 -23.01 -14.42 25.50
N THR A 283 -21.92 -13.74 25.16
CA THR A 283 -21.67 -12.34 25.46
C THR A 283 -21.43 -11.58 24.15
N PHE A 284 -21.99 -10.38 24.06
CA PHE A 284 -21.68 -9.40 23.01
C PHE A 284 -21.71 -7.98 23.60
N ARG A 285 -21.36 -6.97 22.79
CA ARG A 285 -21.27 -5.57 23.23
C ARG A 285 -22.27 -4.68 22.52
N LEU A 286 -22.85 -3.76 23.30
CA LEU A 286 -23.62 -2.61 22.83
C LEU A 286 -22.80 -1.35 23.17
N PRO A 287 -22.11 -0.74 22.20
CA PRO A 287 -21.07 0.25 22.49
C PRO A 287 -21.62 1.61 22.95
N GLU A 288 -22.81 1.97 22.48
CA GLU A 288 -23.43 3.27 22.71
C GLU A 288 -24.76 3.13 23.44
N SER A 289 -25.10 4.16 24.23
CA SER A 289 -26.41 4.30 24.85
C SER A 289 -27.48 4.45 23.77
N GLY A 290 -28.64 3.87 23.99
CA GLY A 290 -29.78 4.05 23.11
C GLY A 290 -30.69 2.85 23.05
N THR A 291 -31.70 2.97 22.20
CA THR A 291 -32.69 1.93 21.98
C THR A 291 -32.20 0.97 20.91
N TYR A 292 -32.01 -0.29 21.30
CA TYR A 292 -31.74 -1.41 20.40
C TYR A 292 -32.99 -2.31 20.29
N VAL A 293 -33.06 -3.08 19.21
CA VAL A 293 -34.10 -4.10 19.03
C VAL A 293 -33.43 -5.44 18.79
N LEU A 294 -33.69 -6.38 19.70
CA LEU A 294 -33.38 -7.79 19.53
C LEU A 294 -34.49 -8.43 18.71
N PHE A 295 -34.16 -9.02 17.56
CA PHE A 295 -35.01 -9.90 16.80
C PHE A 295 -34.66 -11.35 17.10
N PHE A 296 -35.64 -12.23 17.05
CA PHE A 296 -35.46 -13.67 17.23
C PHE A 296 -36.51 -14.45 16.47
N GLU A 297 -36.18 -15.67 16.10
CA GLU A 297 -37.10 -16.69 15.63
C GLU A 297 -37.05 -17.92 16.53
N GLY A 298 -38.03 -18.81 16.40
CA GLY A 298 -38.07 -20.06 17.15
C GLY A 298 -38.88 -19.99 18.44
N SER A 299 -38.92 -21.12 19.13
CA SER A 299 -39.64 -21.30 20.39
C SER A 299 -38.66 -21.66 21.50
N GLY A 300 -38.76 -20.98 22.64
CA GLY A 300 -37.84 -21.20 23.75
C GLY A 300 -37.96 -20.16 24.85
N ARG A 301 -37.11 -20.29 25.87
CA ARG A 301 -37.03 -19.37 27.01
C ARG A 301 -35.59 -18.88 27.14
N PHE A 302 -35.39 -17.58 26.99
CA PHE A 302 -34.07 -16.96 27.08
C PHE A 302 -34.13 -15.64 27.85
N ARG A 303 -32.98 -15.20 28.34
CA ARG A 303 -32.79 -13.92 29.00
C ARG A 303 -31.76 -13.09 28.26
N VAL A 304 -32.05 -11.82 28.06
CA VAL A 304 -31.12 -10.83 27.53
C VAL A 304 -30.96 -9.71 28.55
N ARG A 305 -29.73 -9.44 28.97
CA ARG A 305 -29.45 -8.46 30.03
C ARG A 305 -28.14 -7.73 29.78
N GLY A 306 -28.11 -6.46 30.13
CA GLY A 306 -26.95 -5.57 29.99
C GLY A 306 -27.13 -4.35 30.89
N ALA A 307 -26.27 -3.34 30.72
CA ALA A 307 -26.47 -2.07 31.40
C ALA A 307 -27.79 -1.43 30.93
N GLY A 308 -28.71 -1.19 31.87
CA GLY A 308 -30.00 -0.53 31.60
C GLY A 308 -31.19 -1.47 31.36
N PHE A 309 -30.96 -2.76 31.09
CA PHE A 309 -32.06 -3.68 30.77
C PHE A 309 -31.84 -5.12 31.28
N ASN A 310 -32.95 -5.81 31.52
CA ASN A 310 -32.96 -7.21 31.93
C ASN A 310 -34.31 -7.86 31.59
N HIS A 311 -34.36 -8.59 30.48
CA HIS A 311 -35.60 -9.17 29.95
C HIS A 311 -35.52 -10.70 29.95
N LEU A 312 -36.51 -11.35 30.56
CA LEU A 312 -36.80 -12.77 30.35
C LEU A 312 -37.88 -12.90 29.28
N VAL A 313 -37.61 -13.69 28.24
CA VAL A 313 -38.46 -13.83 27.06
C VAL A 313 -38.89 -15.29 26.93
N ASN A 314 -40.20 -15.49 26.83
CA ASN A 314 -40.79 -16.77 26.40
C ASN A 314 -41.22 -16.59 24.94
N ALA A 315 -40.44 -17.14 24.02
CA ALA A 315 -40.69 -17.09 22.59
C ALA A 315 -41.52 -18.29 22.14
N SER A 316 -42.47 -18.06 21.24
CA SER A 316 -43.30 -19.10 20.61
C SER A 316 -43.33 -18.97 19.08
N GLY A 317 -42.33 -18.30 18.51
CA GLY A 317 -42.24 -17.94 17.09
C GLY A 317 -41.41 -16.66 16.87
N PRO A 318 -41.40 -16.11 15.64
CA PRO A 318 -40.74 -14.84 15.34
C PRO A 318 -41.22 -13.70 16.24
N GLY A 319 -40.29 -12.92 16.76
CA GLY A 319 -40.61 -11.80 17.64
C GLY A 319 -39.45 -10.83 17.79
N SER A 320 -39.71 -9.76 18.54
CA SER A 320 -38.70 -8.77 18.88
C SER A 320 -38.83 -8.26 20.31
N ARG A 321 -37.73 -7.72 20.84
CA ARG A 321 -37.66 -7.04 22.14
C ARG A 321 -36.82 -5.78 22.05
N THR A 322 -37.40 -4.68 22.51
CA THR A 322 -36.69 -3.41 22.72
C THR A 322 -35.77 -3.54 23.93
N LEU A 323 -34.54 -3.07 23.78
CA LEU A 323 -33.50 -3.01 24.81
C LEU A 323 -33.07 -1.55 24.98
N GLU A 324 -33.30 -0.97 26.16
CA GLU A 324 -32.81 0.37 26.50
C GLU A 324 -31.41 0.25 27.09
N ALA A 325 -30.40 0.30 26.21
CA ALA A 325 -29.01 0.14 26.60
C ALA A 325 -28.42 1.45 27.13
N VAL A 326 -27.61 1.35 28.17
CA VAL A 326 -26.80 2.45 28.69
C VAL A 326 -25.35 2.13 28.39
N ALA A 327 -24.66 3.03 27.69
CA ALA A 327 -23.22 2.96 27.52
C ALA A 327 -22.57 2.93 28.89
N SER A 328 -21.77 1.90 29.12
CA SER A 328 -20.90 1.84 30.27
C SER A 328 -19.56 2.46 29.93
N ASN A 329 -19.01 3.25 30.85
CA ASN A 329 -17.63 3.72 30.73
C ASN A 329 -16.71 2.51 30.49
N VAL A 330 -15.92 2.61 29.43
CA VAL A 330 -14.96 1.60 29.01
C VAL A 330 -13.77 1.71 29.95
N ASP A 331 -13.82 1.01 31.07
CA ASP A 331 -12.57 0.55 31.66
C ASP A 331 -12.14 -0.64 30.79
N TYR A 332 -11.08 -0.47 30.00
CA TYR A 332 -10.63 -1.46 29.00
C TYR A 332 -10.29 -2.83 29.59
N GLY A 333 -10.26 -2.95 30.93
CA GLY A 333 -10.14 -4.21 31.66
C GLY A 333 -11.45 -4.96 31.92
N ASN A 334 -12.63 -4.34 31.79
CA ASN A 334 -13.93 -4.98 32.02
C ASN A 334 -15.09 -4.20 31.35
N PRO A 335 -15.25 -4.27 30.01
CA PRO A 335 -16.39 -3.64 29.35
C PRO A 335 -17.70 -4.25 29.88
N ILE A 336 -18.75 -3.46 30.12
CA ILE A 336 -20.04 -4.06 30.48
C ILE A 336 -20.53 -4.88 29.30
N GLN A 337 -20.61 -6.18 29.53
CA GLN A 337 -20.99 -7.19 28.57
C GLN A 337 -22.52 -7.35 28.58
N THR A 338 -23.12 -7.41 27.39
CA THR A 338 -24.50 -7.86 27.24
C THR A 338 -24.51 -9.37 27.18
N TYR A 339 -25.33 -9.99 28.00
CA TYR A 339 -25.45 -11.44 28.11
C TYR A 339 -26.74 -11.89 27.45
N LEU A 340 -26.64 -12.93 26.62
CA LEU A 340 -27.77 -13.72 26.16
C LEU A 340 -27.66 -15.12 26.77
N GLU A 341 -28.66 -15.51 27.55
CA GLU A 341 -28.74 -16.77 28.29
C GLU A 341 -29.94 -17.56 27.77
N ILE A 342 -29.72 -18.66 27.04
CA ILE A 342 -30.79 -19.54 26.57
C ILE A 342 -30.98 -20.65 27.61
N TYR A 343 -32.16 -20.68 28.25
CA TYR A 343 -32.52 -21.72 29.21
C TYR A 343 -33.21 -22.89 28.53
N GLU A 344 -34.04 -22.61 27.53
CA GLU A 344 -34.80 -23.61 26.78
C GLU A 344 -34.87 -23.24 25.30
N THR A 345 -34.72 -24.22 24.41
CA THR A 345 -35.00 -24.10 22.97
C THR A 345 -35.67 -25.37 22.47
N SER A 346 -36.67 -25.22 21.60
CA SER A 346 -37.44 -26.34 21.08
C SER A 346 -36.69 -27.05 19.94
N ALA A 347 -36.46 -28.36 20.05
CA ALA A 347 -35.82 -29.13 18.99
C ALA A 347 -36.60 -29.12 17.65
N SER A 348 -37.92 -28.97 17.69
CA SER A 348 -38.75 -28.86 16.48
C SER A 348 -38.84 -27.43 15.92
N ASN A 349 -38.46 -26.43 16.69
CA ASN A 349 -38.42 -25.03 16.26
C ASN A 349 -37.36 -24.24 17.05
N PRO A 350 -36.06 -24.48 16.80
CA PRO A 350 -35.01 -23.91 17.63
C PRO A 350 -34.97 -22.38 17.55
N LEU A 351 -34.61 -21.75 18.67
CA LEU A 351 -34.21 -20.34 18.73
C LEU A 351 -33.04 -20.10 17.79
N ARG A 352 -33.21 -19.16 16.86
CA ARG A 352 -32.24 -18.82 15.83
C ARG A 352 -32.45 -17.40 15.33
N ASN A 353 -31.58 -16.95 14.44
CA ASN A 353 -31.67 -15.63 13.80
C ASN A 353 -31.77 -14.50 14.85
N LEU A 354 -31.01 -14.63 15.94
CA LEU A 354 -30.88 -13.59 16.95
C LEU A 354 -30.06 -12.45 16.36
N ARG A 355 -30.68 -11.28 16.22
CA ARG A 355 -30.05 -10.07 15.66
C ARG A 355 -30.30 -8.89 16.57
N VAL A 356 -29.29 -8.06 16.81
CA VAL A 356 -29.42 -6.89 17.69
C VAL A 356 -29.02 -5.63 16.93
N LEU A 357 -30.02 -4.83 16.56
CA LEU A 357 -29.84 -3.63 15.74
C LEU A 357 -30.12 -2.38 16.57
N HIS A 358 -29.30 -1.34 16.42
CA HIS A 358 -29.66 -0.03 16.94
C HIS A 358 -30.88 0.52 16.18
N SER A 359 -31.86 1.10 16.88
CA SER A 359 -33.12 1.62 16.32
C SER A 359 -32.93 2.55 15.11
N ARG A 360 -31.88 3.36 15.11
CA ARG A 360 -31.42 4.20 13.97
C ARG A 360 -31.34 3.48 12.61
N HIS A 361 -31.14 2.16 12.58
CA HIS A 361 -31.06 1.40 11.32
C HIS A 361 -32.39 0.80 10.85
N LEU A 362 -33.44 0.81 11.68
CA LEU A 362 -34.72 0.13 11.39
C LEU A 362 -35.59 0.86 10.34
N GLY A 363 -35.28 2.12 10.05
CA GLY A 363 -36.01 2.93 9.05
C GLY A 363 -35.39 2.94 7.66
N ALA A 364 -34.26 2.28 7.44
CA ALA A 364 -33.58 2.24 6.15
C ALA A 364 -34.31 1.30 5.16
N SER A 365 -34.24 1.59 3.86
CA SER A 365 -34.78 0.71 2.80
C SER A 365 -34.11 -0.67 2.80
N SER A 366 -32.88 -0.74 3.29
CA SER A 366 -32.12 -1.95 3.57
C SER A 366 -31.22 -1.70 4.78
N VAL A 367 -31.13 -2.65 5.71
CA VAL A 367 -30.20 -2.56 6.84
C VAL A 367 -28.77 -2.71 6.31
N PRO A 368 -27.86 -1.73 6.52
CA PRO A 368 -26.47 -1.87 6.12
C PRO A 368 -25.81 -3.04 6.83
N VAL A 369 -24.83 -3.69 6.17
CA VAL A 369 -24.04 -4.76 6.78
C VAL A 369 -23.07 -4.16 7.79
N PHE A 370 -22.30 -3.17 7.35
CA PHE A 370 -21.28 -2.50 8.13
C PHE A 370 -21.78 -1.21 8.76
N GLU A 371 -21.20 -0.85 9.90
CA GLU A 371 -21.45 0.41 10.57
C GLU A 371 -21.06 1.59 9.65
N PRO A 372 -21.95 2.56 9.39
CA PRO A 372 -21.64 3.66 8.48
C PRO A 372 -20.39 4.44 8.84
N LEU A 373 -20.16 4.68 10.15
CA LEU A 373 -18.97 5.38 10.63
C LEU A 373 -17.69 4.56 10.41
N PHE A 374 -17.76 3.22 10.52
CA PHE A 374 -16.64 2.33 10.21
C PHE A 374 -16.23 2.47 8.75
N VAL A 375 -17.19 2.39 7.83
CA VAL A 375 -16.96 2.54 6.39
C VAL A 375 -16.47 3.95 6.06
N GLU A 376 -17.06 4.99 6.65
CA GLU A 376 -16.64 6.38 6.46
C GLU A 376 -15.18 6.60 6.84
N ARG A 377 -14.77 6.15 8.03
CA ARG A 377 -13.41 6.34 8.56
C ARG A 377 -12.36 5.50 7.82
N LEU A 378 -12.76 4.37 7.25
CA LEU A 378 -11.88 3.49 6.47
C LEU A 378 -11.76 3.92 4.99
N ARG A 379 -12.70 4.73 4.49
CA ARG A 379 -12.75 5.15 3.09
C ARG A 379 -11.45 5.86 2.67
N GLY A 380 -10.96 5.50 1.48
CA GLY A 380 -9.76 6.06 0.88
C GLY A 380 -8.47 5.31 1.24
N PHE A 381 -8.48 4.37 2.18
CA PHE A 381 -7.35 3.46 2.38
C PHE A 381 -7.44 2.26 1.45
N SER A 382 -6.35 1.96 0.75
CA SER A 382 -6.28 0.82 -0.17
C SER A 382 -4.88 0.27 -0.29
N PRO A 383 -4.67 -1.07 -0.25
CA PRO A 383 -5.67 -2.11 -0.02
C PRO A 383 -6.12 -2.21 1.44
N VAL A 384 -7.22 -2.93 1.67
CA VAL A 384 -7.64 -3.41 3.00
C VAL A 384 -7.17 -4.84 3.19
N ARG A 385 -6.45 -5.11 4.29
CA ARG A 385 -5.91 -6.42 4.64
C ARG A 385 -6.69 -7.10 5.77
N PHE A 386 -7.05 -8.36 5.52
CA PHE A 386 -7.98 -9.13 6.35
C PHE A 386 -7.30 -10.17 7.25
N MET A 387 -6.00 -10.04 7.55
CA MET A 387 -5.24 -11.07 8.29
C MET A 387 -5.89 -11.45 9.64
N ASP A 388 -6.28 -10.46 10.45
CA ASP A 388 -6.98 -10.71 11.73
C ASP A 388 -8.46 -11.07 11.53
N TRP A 389 -9.14 -10.48 10.54
CA TRP A 389 -10.53 -10.87 10.21
C TRP A 389 -10.61 -12.33 9.81
N ALA A 390 -9.65 -12.84 9.04
CA ALA A 390 -9.60 -14.22 8.61
C ALA A 390 -9.05 -15.18 9.69
N GLU A 391 -8.71 -14.67 10.88
CA GLU A 391 -8.03 -15.42 11.95
C GLU A 391 -6.83 -16.24 11.42
N THR A 392 -6.04 -15.63 10.53
CA THR A 392 -4.99 -16.32 9.76
C THR A 392 -3.94 -16.98 10.64
N ASN A 393 -3.53 -16.29 11.71
CA ASN A 393 -2.51 -16.76 12.64
C ASN A 393 -3.05 -17.93 13.45
N GLY A 394 -2.48 -19.12 13.23
CA GLY A 394 -2.94 -20.33 13.93
C GLY A 394 -4.23 -20.95 13.40
N SER A 395 -4.75 -20.48 12.26
CA SER A 395 -5.96 -21.03 11.63
C SER A 395 -5.89 -22.55 11.46
N ASP A 396 -6.95 -23.24 11.85
CA ASP A 396 -7.11 -24.70 11.72
C ASP A 396 -7.98 -25.10 10.52
N LEU A 397 -8.39 -24.14 9.68
CA LEU A 397 -9.22 -24.38 8.50
C LEU A 397 -8.46 -25.20 7.44
N VAL A 398 -9.07 -26.28 6.97
CA VAL A 398 -8.50 -27.18 5.94
C VAL A 398 -9.38 -27.24 4.70
N HIS A 399 -10.67 -27.46 4.87
CA HIS A 399 -11.63 -27.67 3.80
C HIS A 399 -12.59 -26.49 3.67
N TRP A 400 -13.12 -26.28 2.47
CA TRP A 400 -13.98 -25.12 2.17
C TRP A 400 -15.16 -24.99 3.14
N GLN A 401 -15.76 -26.11 3.54
CA GLN A 401 -16.88 -26.14 4.49
C GLN A 401 -16.51 -25.81 5.95
N ASP A 402 -15.22 -25.75 6.29
CA ASP A 402 -14.77 -25.46 7.67
C ASP A 402 -14.90 -23.96 8.00
N ARG A 403 -14.98 -23.10 6.98
CA ARG A 403 -15.04 -21.63 7.15
C ARG A 403 -16.42 -21.17 7.65
N PRO A 404 -16.50 -20.02 8.32
CA PRO A 404 -17.78 -19.39 8.61
C PRO A 404 -18.40 -18.79 7.33
N GLY A 405 -19.73 -18.92 7.20
CA GLY A 405 -20.53 -18.17 6.24
C GLY A 405 -21.22 -16.97 6.88
N THR A 406 -21.92 -16.16 6.08
CA THR A 406 -22.68 -14.99 6.57
C THR A 406 -23.85 -15.37 7.49
N GLU A 407 -24.37 -16.59 7.36
CA GLU A 407 -25.44 -17.13 8.19
C GLU A 407 -24.94 -17.71 9.52
N TRP A 408 -23.62 -17.90 9.69
CA TRP A 408 -23.05 -18.30 10.97
C TRP A 408 -23.39 -17.22 12.02
N TYR A 409 -23.87 -17.65 13.19
CA TYR A 409 -24.49 -16.75 14.17
C TYR A 409 -23.56 -15.63 14.64
N THR A 410 -22.25 -15.86 14.62
CA THR A 410 -21.20 -14.91 14.99
C THR A 410 -20.14 -14.78 13.90
N GLN A 411 -19.27 -13.78 13.99
CA GLN A 411 -18.06 -13.59 13.18
C GLN A 411 -16.81 -13.46 14.06
N THR A 412 -16.89 -13.90 15.33
CA THR A 412 -15.76 -13.95 16.28
C THR A 412 -15.19 -15.36 16.47
N ASP A 413 -15.65 -16.31 15.66
CA ASP A 413 -15.38 -17.73 15.79
C ASP A 413 -15.09 -18.25 14.38
N HIS A 414 -13.88 -18.76 14.16
CA HIS A 414 -13.34 -19.12 12.85
C HIS A 414 -13.13 -17.94 11.88
N GLY A 415 -13.11 -16.71 12.40
CA GLY A 415 -12.97 -15.48 11.62
C GLY A 415 -14.26 -14.94 11.00
N VAL A 416 -14.09 -13.91 10.18
CA VAL A 416 -15.13 -13.25 9.41
C VAL A 416 -15.29 -13.97 8.06
N ALA A 417 -16.52 -14.13 7.62
CA ALA A 417 -16.87 -14.75 6.35
C ALA A 417 -16.22 -14.00 5.16
N LEU A 418 -15.73 -14.76 4.17
CA LEU A 418 -15.08 -14.21 2.97
C LEU A 418 -16.01 -13.27 2.19
N GLU A 419 -17.30 -13.59 2.19
CA GLU A 419 -18.37 -12.77 1.60
C GLU A 419 -18.39 -11.36 2.21
N TYR A 420 -18.18 -11.21 3.52
CA TYR A 420 -18.12 -9.90 4.16
C TYR A 420 -16.81 -9.17 3.84
N MET A 421 -15.68 -9.87 3.74
CA MET A 421 -14.43 -9.24 3.31
C MET A 421 -14.55 -8.64 1.90
N ILE A 422 -15.13 -9.40 0.96
CA ILE A 422 -15.40 -8.96 -0.41
C ILE A 422 -16.41 -7.80 -0.41
N ALA A 423 -17.51 -7.92 0.35
CA ALA A 423 -18.52 -6.88 0.45
C ALA A 423 -17.95 -5.55 0.96
N LEU A 424 -17.04 -5.59 1.95
CA LEU A 424 -16.40 -4.39 2.48
C LEU A 424 -15.54 -3.70 1.43
N CYS A 425 -14.69 -4.45 0.72
CA CYS A 425 -13.88 -3.89 -0.37
C CYS A 425 -14.75 -3.27 -1.47
N ASN A 426 -15.83 -3.95 -1.86
CA ASN A 426 -16.80 -3.45 -2.84
C ASN A 426 -17.47 -2.16 -2.36
N GLU A 427 -17.83 -2.05 -1.08
CA GLU A 427 -18.43 -0.84 -0.52
C GLU A 427 -17.43 0.34 -0.44
N LEU A 428 -16.17 0.05 -0.14
CA LEU A 428 -15.10 1.03 -0.07
C LEU A 428 -14.55 1.44 -1.45
N GLN A 429 -14.79 0.62 -2.49
CA GLN A 429 -14.05 0.66 -3.75
C GLN A 429 -12.54 0.58 -3.51
N SER A 430 -12.12 -0.40 -2.73
CA SER A 430 -10.71 -0.61 -2.33
C SER A 430 -10.23 -1.99 -2.73
N ASP A 431 -8.98 -2.10 -3.15
CA ASP A 431 -8.31 -3.39 -3.36
C ASP A 431 -8.29 -4.21 -2.06
N CYS A 432 -8.25 -5.54 -2.19
CA CYS A 432 -8.30 -6.46 -1.05
C CYS A 432 -7.01 -7.25 -0.91
N TRP A 433 -6.57 -7.45 0.33
CA TRP A 433 -5.49 -8.37 0.66
C TRP A 433 -6.00 -9.53 1.49
N PHE A 434 -6.00 -10.71 0.87
CA PHE A 434 -6.47 -11.96 1.44
C PHE A 434 -5.30 -12.84 1.86
N ASN A 435 -5.44 -13.44 3.03
CA ASN A 435 -4.52 -14.43 3.55
C ASN A 435 -5.18 -15.82 3.50
N VAL A 436 -4.50 -16.77 2.85
CA VAL A 436 -4.96 -18.16 2.76
C VAL A 436 -4.53 -18.91 4.03
N PRO A 437 -5.42 -19.68 4.69
CA PRO A 437 -5.05 -20.51 5.83
C PRO A 437 -3.89 -21.46 5.50
N HIS A 438 -2.97 -21.65 6.43
CA HIS A 438 -1.76 -22.46 6.18
C HIS A 438 -2.03 -23.97 6.02
N LEU A 439 -3.20 -24.44 6.45
CA LEU A 439 -3.62 -25.83 6.29
C LEU A 439 -4.64 -26.01 5.15
N ALA A 440 -5.00 -24.93 4.44
CA ALA A 440 -5.99 -24.97 3.38
C ALA A 440 -5.62 -26.02 2.31
N SER A 441 -6.58 -26.88 2.00
CA SER A 441 -6.50 -27.80 0.87
C SER A 441 -6.58 -27.05 -0.46
N ASP A 442 -6.11 -27.67 -1.54
CA ASP A 442 -6.24 -27.10 -2.90
C ASP A 442 -7.71 -26.76 -3.23
N ASP A 443 -8.67 -27.60 -2.81
CA ASP A 443 -10.11 -27.36 -3.00
C ASP A 443 -10.57 -26.09 -2.29
N PHE A 444 -10.10 -25.83 -1.06
CA PHE A 444 -10.38 -24.57 -0.36
C PHE A 444 -9.89 -23.37 -1.19
N VAL A 445 -8.66 -23.44 -1.70
CA VAL A 445 -8.04 -22.34 -2.46
C VAL A 445 -8.76 -22.12 -3.79
N LEU A 446 -9.21 -23.17 -4.46
CA LEU A 446 -10.00 -23.10 -5.70
C LEU A 446 -11.35 -22.40 -5.47
N GLU A 447 -12.09 -22.80 -4.43
CA GLU A 447 -13.38 -22.20 -4.09
C GLU A 447 -13.21 -20.73 -3.64
N MET A 448 -12.18 -20.45 -2.85
CA MET A 448 -11.82 -19.08 -2.47
C MET A 448 -11.52 -18.21 -3.69
N ALA A 449 -10.71 -18.71 -4.64
CA ALA A 449 -10.41 -17.98 -5.86
C ALA A 449 -11.65 -17.76 -6.74
N ALA A 450 -12.57 -18.74 -6.80
CA ALA A 450 -13.79 -18.63 -7.59
C ALA A 450 -14.72 -17.55 -7.01
N MET A 451 -14.92 -17.57 -5.69
CA MET A 451 -15.72 -16.56 -5.00
C MET A 451 -15.13 -15.15 -5.19
N ILE A 452 -13.81 -14.97 -5.02
CA ILE A 452 -13.16 -13.66 -5.23
C ILE A 452 -13.31 -13.21 -6.69
N ARG A 453 -13.12 -14.11 -7.67
CA ARG A 453 -13.29 -13.78 -9.09
C ARG A 453 -14.70 -13.29 -9.41
N ASP A 454 -15.71 -13.96 -8.85
CA ASP A 454 -17.11 -13.78 -9.22
C ASP A 454 -17.77 -12.63 -8.44
N GLU A 455 -17.34 -12.38 -7.20
CA GLU A 455 -17.99 -11.41 -6.31
C GLU A 455 -17.20 -10.11 -6.09
N LEU A 456 -15.86 -10.12 -6.22
CA LEU A 456 -15.07 -8.89 -6.11
C LEU A 456 -15.27 -8.02 -7.35
N ALA A 457 -15.61 -6.74 -7.15
CA ALA A 457 -15.91 -5.82 -8.24
C ALA A 457 -14.79 -5.79 -9.28
N PRO A 458 -15.12 -5.78 -10.59
CA PRO A 458 -14.16 -6.08 -11.66
C PRO A 458 -12.99 -5.10 -11.81
N GLY A 459 -13.10 -3.90 -11.21
CA GLY A 459 -12.03 -2.91 -11.19
C GLY A 459 -11.05 -3.03 -10.01
N LEU A 460 -11.32 -3.92 -9.05
CA LEU A 460 -10.53 -4.08 -7.82
C LEU A 460 -9.55 -5.24 -7.92
N LEU A 461 -8.40 -5.08 -7.29
CA LEU A 461 -7.32 -6.07 -7.23
C LEU A 461 -7.43 -6.96 -6.00
N ALA A 462 -7.06 -8.23 -6.16
CA ALA A 462 -6.90 -9.20 -5.09
C ALA A 462 -5.42 -9.52 -4.88
N TYR A 463 -4.87 -9.14 -3.73
CA TYR A 463 -3.55 -9.58 -3.26
C TYR A 463 -3.73 -10.88 -2.49
N VAL A 464 -3.01 -11.93 -2.86
CA VAL A 464 -3.22 -13.27 -2.32
C VAL A 464 -1.93 -13.83 -1.73
N GLU A 465 -1.91 -13.92 -0.40
CA GLU A 465 -0.74 -14.31 0.39
C GLU A 465 -1.00 -15.66 1.09
N TYR A 466 -0.02 -16.57 1.03
CA TYR A 466 -0.07 -17.81 1.78
C TYR A 466 0.25 -17.54 3.26
N SER A 467 -0.81 -17.58 4.08
CA SER A 467 -0.78 -17.35 5.52
C SER A 467 -0.11 -16.02 5.93
N ASN A 468 0.45 -15.96 7.13
CA ASN A 468 1.13 -14.80 7.69
C ASN A 468 2.41 -15.24 8.42
N GLU A 469 3.50 -14.48 8.25
CA GLU A 469 4.80 -14.72 8.89
C GLU A 469 5.23 -16.20 8.95
N THR A 470 5.15 -16.91 7.82
CA THR A 470 5.46 -18.35 7.77
C THR A 470 6.91 -18.69 8.16
N TRP A 471 7.80 -17.69 8.25
CA TRP A 471 9.16 -17.81 8.78
C TRP A 471 9.23 -17.82 10.32
N ASN A 472 8.17 -17.38 11.00
CA ASN A 472 8.14 -17.19 12.45
C ASN A 472 7.59 -18.44 13.17
N THR A 473 8.48 -19.28 13.69
CA THR A 473 8.14 -20.53 14.38
C THR A 473 7.52 -20.34 15.77
N GLN A 474 7.26 -19.11 16.21
CA GLN A 474 6.42 -18.88 17.40
C GLN A 474 4.96 -19.24 17.11
N PHE A 475 4.50 -18.98 15.89
CA PHE A 475 3.15 -19.28 15.44
C PHE A 475 2.99 -20.71 14.92
N ALA A 476 1.76 -21.22 14.92
CA ALA A 476 1.48 -22.59 14.47
C ALA A 476 1.81 -22.79 12.99
N GLN A 477 1.53 -21.81 12.14
CA GLN A 477 1.86 -21.88 10.72
C GLN A 477 3.36 -21.96 10.45
N GLY A 478 4.19 -21.24 11.22
CA GLY A 478 5.64 -21.33 11.09
C GLY A 478 6.18 -22.69 11.53
N LYS A 479 5.58 -23.29 12.58
CA LYS A 479 5.90 -24.67 13.00
C LYS A 479 5.48 -25.69 11.95
N HIS A 480 4.31 -25.52 11.33
CA HIS A 480 3.83 -26.38 10.26
C HIS A 480 4.78 -26.35 9.06
N VAL A 481 5.10 -25.16 8.55
CA VAL A 481 6.02 -24.97 7.41
C VAL A 481 7.41 -25.53 7.72
N ALA A 482 7.91 -25.33 8.95
CA ALA A 482 9.20 -25.89 9.36
C ALA A 482 9.18 -27.43 9.35
N ALA A 483 8.15 -28.06 9.93
CA ALA A 483 8.02 -29.50 9.99
C ALA A 483 7.85 -30.13 8.59
N ALA A 484 6.97 -29.55 7.77
CA ALA A 484 6.71 -30.02 6.42
C ALA A 484 7.94 -29.82 5.51
N GLY A 485 8.63 -28.69 5.63
CA GLY A 485 9.89 -28.44 4.93
C GLY A 485 10.98 -29.45 5.30
N ALA A 486 11.19 -29.71 6.59
CA ALA A 486 12.17 -30.70 7.04
C ALA A 486 11.86 -32.12 6.54
N ALA A 487 10.57 -32.48 6.46
CA ALA A 487 10.14 -33.78 5.93
C ALA A 487 10.33 -33.89 4.41
N LEU A 488 10.05 -32.82 3.66
CA LEU A 488 10.10 -32.83 2.20
C LEU A 488 11.51 -32.60 1.64
N TYR A 489 12.34 -31.84 2.37
CA TYR A 489 13.70 -31.47 1.97
C TYR A 489 14.74 -31.84 3.05
N PRO A 490 14.87 -33.13 3.44
CA PRO A 490 15.73 -33.55 4.54
C PRO A 490 17.23 -33.35 4.29
N TRP A 491 17.63 -33.02 3.06
CA TRP A 491 19.00 -32.70 2.68
C TRP A 491 19.36 -31.20 2.83
N LEU A 492 18.37 -30.34 3.11
CA LEU A 492 18.60 -28.91 3.38
C LEU A 492 18.76 -28.65 4.88
N THR A 493 19.33 -27.49 5.22
CA THR A 493 19.29 -27.03 6.62
C THR A 493 17.83 -26.78 7.04
N PRO A 494 17.48 -26.88 8.34
CA PRO A 494 16.11 -26.62 8.79
C PRO A 494 15.59 -25.24 8.37
N THR A 495 16.45 -24.22 8.36
CA THR A 495 16.10 -22.87 7.92
C THR A 495 15.79 -22.82 6.42
N ASP A 496 16.61 -23.43 5.58
CA ASP A 496 16.41 -23.41 4.12
C ASP A 496 15.22 -24.27 3.71
N ALA A 497 15.04 -25.43 4.34
CA ALA A 497 13.91 -26.32 4.13
C ALA A 497 12.57 -25.60 4.43
N LEU A 498 12.53 -24.83 5.53
CA LEU A 498 11.39 -23.99 5.89
C LEU A 498 11.11 -22.95 4.80
N GLN A 499 12.12 -22.18 4.37
CA GLN A 499 11.91 -21.15 3.34
C GLN A 499 11.45 -21.75 2.01
N ARG A 500 12.07 -22.86 1.58
CA ARG A 500 11.69 -23.57 0.35
C ARG A 500 10.25 -24.05 0.41
N PHE A 501 9.81 -24.62 1.54
CA PHE A 501 8.43 -25.07 1.69
C PHE A 501 7.45 -23.91 1.69
N ALA A 502 7.77 -22.80 2.36
CA ALA A 502 6.92 -21.60 2.33
C ALA A 502 6.72 -21.07 0.90
N VAL A 503 7.81 -21.00 0.11
CA VAL A 503 7.75 -20.55 -1.29
C VAL A 503 6.95 -21.52 -2.14
N ARG A 504 7.13 -22.84 -1.95
CA ARG A 504 6.33 -23.87 -2.62
C ARG A 504 4.83 -23.66 -2.41
N GLN A 505 4.41 -23.41 -1.16
CA GLN A 505 2.99 -23.20 -0.85
C GLN A 505 2.46 -21.87 -1.41
N GLN A 506 3.25 -20.80 -1.32
CA GLN A 506 2.89 -19.51 -1.93
C GLN A 506 2.69 -19.63 -3.45
N VAL A 507 3.59 -20.34 -4.14
CA VAL A 507 3.47 -20.59 -5.58
C VAL A 507 2.24 -21.45 -5.87
N ARG A 508 1.98 -22.51 -5.07
CA ARG A 508 0.79 -23.36 -5.24
C ARG A 508 -0.51 -22.54 -5.18
N VAL A 509 -0.62 -21.62 -4.21
CA VAL A 509 -1.75 -20.69 -4.11
C VAL A 509 -1.89 -19.84 -5.38
N TRP A 510 -0.79 -19.26 -5.87
CA TRP A 510 -0.83 -18.45 -7.09
C TRP A 510 -1.23 -19.24 -8.34
N GLU A 511 -0.76 -20.48 -8.49
CA GLU A 511 -1.14 -21.36 -9.60
C GLU A 511 -2.63 -21.67 -9.60
N LEU A 512 -3.22 -21.97 -8.43
CA LEU A 512 -4.66 -22.24 -8.30
C LEU A 512 -5.50 -21.00 -8.61
N PHE A 513 -5.07 -19.83 -8.16
CA PHE A 513 -5.71 -18.57 -8.56
C PHE A 513 -5.59 -18.32 -10.06
N ALA A 514 -4.44 -18.62 -10.68
CA ALA A 514 -4.25 -18.50 -12.12
C ALA A 514 -5.20 -19.43 -12.90
N ASP A 515 -5.38 -20.67 -12.43
CA ASP A 515 -6.28 -21.64 -13.04
C ASP A 515 -7.75 -21.17 -13.02
N VAL A 516 -8.17 -20.53 -11.93
CA VAL A 516 -9.55 -20.04 -11.75
C VAL A 516 -9.81 -18.71 -12.47
N PHE A 517 -8.86 -17.76 -12.40
CA PHE A 517 -9.01 -16.44 -13.04
C PHE A 517 -8.74 -16.47 -14.55
N GLY A 518 -7.98 -17.45 -15.04
CA GLY A 518 -7.61 -17.54 -16.45
C GLY A 518 -7.02 -16.23 -16.97
N ALA A 519 -7.59 -15.69 -18.06
CA ALA A 519 -7.08 -14.47 -18.67
C ALA A 519 -7.16 -13.21 -17.77
N ALA A 520 -8.02 -13.23 -16.75
CA ALA A 520 -8.14 -12.12 -15.80
C ALA A 520 -7.05 -12.13 -14.72
N PHE A 521 -6.25 -13.20 -14.61
CA PHE A 521 -5.27 -13.37 -13.53
C PHE A 521 -4.25 -12.23 -13.50
N GLU A 522 -3.65 -11.90 -14.65
CA GLU A 522 -2.61 -10.87 -14.74
C GLU A 522 -3.12 -9.47 -14.38
N THR A 523 -4.39 -9.18 -14.67
CA THR A 523 -4.97 -7.86 -14.44
C THR A 523 -5.62 -7.71 -13.07
N ARG A 524 -6.15 -8.79 -12.48
CA ARG A 524 -6.93 -8.78 -11.23
C ARG A 524 -6.19 -9.31 -10.00
N VAL A 525 -5.16 -10.13 -10.15
CA VAL A 525 -4.46 -10.77 -9.02
C VAL A 525 -3.06 -10.20 -8.85
N ARG A 526 -2.68 -9.97 -7.59
CA ARG A 526 -1.34 -9.54 -7.20
C ARG A 526 -0.65 -10.59 -6.35
N LEU A 527 0.65 -10.75 -6.57
CA LEU A 527 1.45 -11.88 -6.09
C LEU A 527 2.45 -11.45 -4.99
N PRO A 528 2.01 -11.30 -3.73
CA PRO A 528 2.87 -10.99 -2.60
C PRO A 528 3.65 -12.20 -2.11
N LEU A 529 4.94 -12.04 -1.85
CA LEU A 529 5.77 -13.04 -1.19
C LEU A 529 6.08 -12.59 0.24
N GLY A 530 5.58 -13.34 1.24
CA GLY A 530 5.85 -13.09 2.65
C GLY A 530 7.35 -13.05 2.97
N GLY A 531 7.79 -12.01 3.68
CA GLY A 531 9.16 -11.79 4.09
C GLY A 531 9.31 -11.28 5.52
N GLN A 532 10.54 -10.97 5.92
CA GLN A 532 10.90 -10.47 7.25
C GLN A 532 11.74 -9.20 7.15
N ALA A 533 11.24 -8.08 7.70
CA ALA A 533 11.96 -6.80 7.66
C ALA A 533 13.31 -6.83 8.38
N ALA A 534 13.42 -7.63 9.45
CA ALA A 534 14.60 -7.68 10.31
C ALA A 534 15.68 -8.69 9.86
N ASN A 535 15.40 -9.52 8.86
CA ASN A 535 16.33 -10.59 8.44
C ASN A 535 16.36 -10.72 6.91
N ASN A 536 17.35 -10.08 6.30
CA ASN A 536 17.46 -10.08 4.84
C ASN A 536 17.80 -11.45 4.25
N TYR A 537 18.37 -12.38 5.04
CA TYR A 537 18.62 -13.76 4.59
C TYR A 537 17.32 -14.48 4.23
N VAL A 538 16.28 -14.33 5.05
CA VAL A 538 14.96 -14.93 4.81
C VAL A 538 14.40 -14.44 3.47
N ASN A 539 14.50 -13.14 3.22
CA ASN A 539 13.98 -12.51 2.01
C ASN A 539 14.74 -12.96 0.76
N ASP A 540 16.07 -12.89 0.80
CA ASP A 540 16.94 -13.32 -0.30
C ASP A 540 16.73 -14.80 -0.62
N ARG A 541 16.69 -15.67 0.41
CA ARG A 541 16.44 -17.09 0.21
C ARG A 541 15.10 -17.34 -0.45
N ARG A 542 14.01 -16.73 0.04
CA ARG A 542 12.67 -16.92 -0.52
C ARG A 542 12.57 -16.45 -1.97
N LEU A 543 13.18 -15.32 -2.31
CA LEU A 543 13.18 -14.80 -3.68
C LEU A 543 14.01 -15.68 -4.62
N ALA A 544 15.15 -16.20 -4.17
CA ALA A 544 15.98 -17.11 -4.96
C ALA A 544 15.26 -18.43 -5.28
N GLU A 545 14.48 -18.97 -4.34
CA GLU A 545 13.73 -20.22 -4.51
C GLU A 545 12.68 -20.14 -5.64
N LEU A 546 12.17 -18.95 -5.96
CA LEU A 546 11.23 -18.77 -7.08
C LEU A 546 11.84 -19.12 -8.45
N ALA A 547 13.16 -19.15 -8.59
CA ALA A 547 13.83 -19.53 -9.83
C ALA A 547 13.86 -21.05 -10.06
N ASP A 548 13.52 -21.86 -9.05
CA ASP A 548 13.57 -23.30 -9.12
C ASP A 548 12.30 -23.87 -9.78
N ALA A 549 12.46 -24.50 -10.94
CA ALA A 549 11.38 -25.08 -11.71
C ALA A 549 10.68 -26.28 -11.01
N GLU A 550 11.29 -26.89 -9.99
CA GLU A 550 10.65 -27.96 -9.21
C GLU A 550 9.47 -27.43 -8.38
N ILE A 551 9.60 -26.23 -7.82
CA ILE A 551 8.56 -25.63 -6.98
C ILE A 551 7.79 -24.50 -7.69
N ASN A 552 8.34 -23.95 -8.78
CA ASN A 552 7.72 -22.92 -9.61
C ASN A 552 7.78 -23.27 -11.11
N PRO A 553 7.11 -24.34 -11.55
CA PRO A 553 7.19 -24.83 -12.93
C PRO A 553 6.62 -23.83 -13.96
N ARG A 554 5.72 -22.92 -13.53
CA ARG A 554 5.14 -21.87 -14.38
C ARG A 554 5.98 -20.59 -14.44
N GLY A 555 7.07 -20.49 -13.66
CA GLY A 555 7.93 -19.30 -13.64
C GLY A 555 7.21 -18.04 -13.14
N LEU A 556 6.24 -18.18 -12.24
CA LEU A 556 5.52 -17.04 -11.65
C LEU A 556 6.49 -16.16 -10.87
N ARG A 557 6.35 -14.84 -10.99
CA ARG A 557 7.23 -13.87 -10.33
C ARG A 557 6.47 -13.15 -9.23
N ALA A 558 7.07 -13.06 -8.05
CA ALA A 558 6.60 -12.16 -7.01
C ALA A 558 6.57 -10.73 -7.54
N GLN A 559 5.50 -10.01 -7.27
CA GLN A 559 5.38 -8.59 -7.63
C GLN A 559 5.83 -7.71 -6.46
N GLY A 560 5.64 -8.17 -5.23
CA GLY A 560 6.13 -7.49 -4.05
C GLY A 560 6.53 -8.44 -2.92
N LEU A 561 7.53 -8.04 -2.17
CA LEU A 561 7.95 -8.66 -0.93
C LEU A 561 7.19 -8.00 0.23
N SER A 562 6.32 -8.75 0.90
CA SER A 562 5.53 -8.28 2.03
C SER A 562 6.31 -8.37 3.33
N ILE A 563 6.49 -7.25 4.04
CA ILE A 563 7.28 -7.16 5.27
C ILE A 563 6.59 -6.29 6.34
N ALA A 564 7.07 -6.40 7.59
CA ALA A 564 6.57 -5.64 8.74
C ALA A 564 7.66 -4.70 9.33
N PRO A 565 7.91 -3.51 8.75
CA PRO A 565 9.01 -2.63 9.16
C PRO A 565 8.60 -1.69 10.31
N TYR A 566 8.19 -2.24 11.46
CA TYR A 566 7.84 -1.43 12.63
C TYR A 566 9.00 -0.55 13.10
N PHE A 567 8.68 0.67 13.55
CA PHE A 567 9.59 1.49 14.35
C PHE A 567 9.19 1.47 15.84
N GLY A 568 10.05 1.95 16.76
CA GLY A 568 9.80 1.83 18.20
C GLY A 568 10.69 0.81 18.92
N LYS A 569 10.55 0.73 20.25
CA LYS A 569 11.40 -0.10 21.11
C LYS A 569 10.60 -1.20 21.82
N PHE A 570 11.23 -2.37 21.91
CA PHE A 570 10.76 -3.51 22.68
C PHE A 570 11.43 -3.52 24.06
N TYR A 571 10.73 -3.02 25.06
CA TYR A 571 11.22 -2.86 26.43
C TYR A 571 11.17 -4.19 27.19
N ARG A 572 12.27 -4.51 27.87
CA ARG A 572 12.43 -5.63 28.80
C ARG A 572 12.57 -5.11 30.23
N GLY A 573 12.41 -5.99 31.23
CA GLY A 573 12.59 -5.61 32.63
C GLY A 573 13.93 -4.89 32.93
N THR A 574 14.99 -5.22 32.20
CA THR A 574 16.29 -4.54 32.30
C THR A 574 16.29 -3.10 31.82
N ASP A 575 15.40 -2.73 30.89
CA ASP A 575 15.25 -1.35 30.40
C ASP A 575 14.57 -0.43 31.41
N LEU A 576 13.86 -0.98 32.39
CA LEU A 576 13.20 -0.19 33.44
C LEU A 576 14.22 0.32 34.47
N GLY A 577 15.38 -0.33 34.63
CA GLY A 577 16.43 0.14 35.55
C GLY A 577 15.91 0.53 36.94
N ALA A 578 15.98 1.82 37.28
CA ALA A 578 15.49 2.40 38.54
C ALA A 578 14.04 2.92 38.49
N GLY A 579 13.39 2.91 37.32
CA GLY A 579 12.00 3.34 37.11
C GLY A 579 11.59 3.38 35.63
N ALA A 580 10.30 3.21 35.35
CA ALA A 580 9.77 3.20 33.99
C ALA A 580 10.13 4.48 33.19
N PRO A 581 10.48 4.37 31.89
CA PRO A 581 10.78 5.53 31.06
C PRO A 581 9.57 6.46 30.94
N GLY A 582 9.82 7.77 30.95
CA GLY A 582 8.82 8.79 30.66
C GLY A 582 8.47 8.90 29.18
N VAL A 583 7.45 9.68 28.86
CA VAL A 583 6.96 9.93 27.49
C VAL A 583 8.09 10.40 26.55
N ASP A 584 8.91 11.35 27.00
CA ASP A 584 10.00 11.92 26.18
C ASP A 584 11.04 10.86 25.79
N GLN A 585 11.42 9.99 26.74
CA GLN A 585 12.38 8.92 26.47
C GLN A 585 11.79 7.88 25.50
N ILE A 586 10.51 7.55 25.63
CA ILE A 586 9.83 6.60 24.74
C ILE A 586 9.81 7.11 23.30
N LEU A 587 9.49 8.39 23.11
CA LEU A 587 9.48 9.03 21.79
C LEU A 587 10.90 9.12 21.20
N GLU A 588 11.89 9.44 22.02
CA GLU A 588 13.30 9.51 21.60
C GLU A 588 13.87 8.13 21.23
N ASP A 589 13.53 7.09 21.99
CA ASP A 589 13.88 5.70 21.66
C ASP A 589 13.24 5.28 20.32
N ALA A 590 11.97 5.65 20.09
CA ALA A 590 11.28 5.38 18.84
C ALA A 590 11.92 6.10 17.64
N ARG A 591 12.26 7.38 17.81
CA ARG A 591 12.96 8.19 16.81
C ARG A 591 14.34 7.60 16.48
N THR A 592 15.11 7.21 17.50
CA THR A 592 16.43 6.61 17.34
C THR A 592 16.36 5.27 16.60
N HIS A 593 15.38 4.42 16.92
CA HIS A 593 15.17 3.18 16.19
C HIS A 593 14.74 3.43 14.73
N LEU A 594 13.87 4.41 14.48
CA LEU A 594 13.44 4.82 13.15
C LEU A 594 14.62 5.28 12.28
N GLU A 595 15.35 6.30 12.72
CA GLU A 595 16.43 6.92 11.93
C GLU A 595 17.67 6.02 11.79
N GLY A 596 17.88 5.09 12.73
CA GLY A 596 19.00 4.16 12.70
C GLY A 596 18.63 2.80 12.10
N THR A 597 17.92 1.99 12.89
CA THR A 597 17.71 0.57 12.57
C THR A 597 16.75 0.38 11.40
N VAL A 598 15.63 1.12 11.37
CA VAL A 598 14.64 1.00 10.29
C VAL A 598 15.23 1.49 8.98
N VAL A 599 15.91 2.65 8.95
CA VAL A 599 16.62 3.14 7.75
C VAL A 599 17.63 2.12 7.22
N ASN A 600 18.46 1.52 8.08
CA ASN A 600 19.41 0.49 7.65
C ASN A 600 18.73 -0.73 7.02
N ARG A 601 17.58 -1.16 7.56
CA ARG A 601 16.77 -2.24 6.97
C ARG A 601 16.18 -1.82 5.63
N LEU A 602 15.67 -0.59 5.51
CA LEU A 602 15.12 -0.06 4.25
C LEU A 602 16.17 0.01 3.15
N VAL A 603 17.43 0.36 3.46
CA VAL A 603 18.56 0.29 2.51
C VAL A 603 18.75 -1.13 1.99
N GLN A 604 18.78 -2.12 2.88
CA GLN A 604 18.96 -3.53 2.50
C GLN A 604 17.79 -4.05 1.66
N LEU A 605 16.56 -3.72 2.05
CA LEU A 605 15.34 -4.09 1.32
C LEU A 605 15.28 -3.43 -0.05
N GLN A 606 15.69 -2.16 -0.16
CA GLN A 606 15.78 -1.47 -1.44
C GLN A 606 16.78 -2.17 -2.38
N SER A 607 17.97 -2.50 -1.87
CA SER A 607 18.97 -3.23 -2.65
C SER A 607 18.44 -4.59 -3.11
N LEU A 608 17.74 -5.31 -2.23
CA LEU A 608 17.15 -6.61 -2.55
C LEU A 608 16.03 -6.49 -3.59
N GLY A 609 15.12 -5.52 -3.42
CA GLY A 609 14.04 -5.24 -4.36
C GLY A 609 14.57 -4.93 -5.76
N LYS A 610 15.63 -4.12 -5.87
CA LYS A 610 16.32 -3.86 -7.15
C LYS A 610 16.97 -5.11 -7.74
N ALA A 611 17.61 -5.94 -6.92
CA ALA A 611 18.30 -7.14 -7.38
C ALA A 611 17.35 -8.18 -7.99
N TYR A 612 16.17 -8.37 -7.39
CA TYR A 612 15.17 -9.35 -7.86
C TYR A 612 14.08 -8.75 -8.77
N GLY A 613 14.03 -7.41 -8.90
CA GLY A 613 13.01 -6.71 -9.65
C GLY A 613 11.63 -6.80 -9.00
N VAL A 614 11.56 -6.74 -7.67
CA VAL A 614 10.33 -6.82 -6.88
C VAL A 614 10.08 -5.53 -6.10
N GLN A 615 8.82 -5.19 -5.91
CA GLN A 615 8.43 -4.09 -5.03
C GLN A 615 8.61 -4.47 -3.56
N ILE A 616 8.69 -3.46 -2.68
CA ILE A 616 8.60 -3.67 -1.24
C ILE A 616 7.24 -3.16 -0.76
N TRP A 617 6.51 -4.03 -0.06
CA TRP A 617 5.19 -3.74 0.52
C TRP A 617 5.28 -3.89 2.05
N ALA A 618 5.15 -2.78 2.77
CA ALA A 618 5.09 -2.77 4.22
C ALA A 618 3.67 -3.13 4.67
N ILE A 619 3.40 -4.42 4.83
CA ILE A 619 2.05 -4.94 5.13
C ILE A 619 1.65 -4.78 6.59
N GLU A 620 2.62 -4.48 7.46
CA GLU A 620 2.39 -4.09 8.84
C GLU A 620 3.31 -2.91 9.18
N ALA A 621 2.79 -1.72 8.96
CA ALA A 621 3.48 -0.46 9.08
C ALA A 621 3.06 0.27 10.37
N GLY A 622 3.96 1.13 10.86
CA GLY A 622 3.72 2.01 12.00
C GLY A 622 4.63 1.70 13.19
N GLN A 623 4.22 2.21 14.35
CA GLN A 623 4.97 2.05 15.60
C GLN A 623 4.67 0.70 16.27
N SER A 624 5.66 0.14 16.97
CA SER A 624 5.50 -0.96 17.92
C SER A 624 6.38 -0.74 19.15
N VAL A 625 5.99 0.23 19.98
CA VAL A 625 6.49 0.47 21.34
C VAL A 625 5.71 -0.44 22.29
N LYS A 626 6.39 -1.39 22.93
CA LYS A 626 5.73 -2.33 23.86
C LYS A 626 6.70 -2.97 24.85
N GLY A 627 6.13 -3.51 25.93
CA GLY A 627 6.83 -4.44 26.82
C GLY A 627 6.80 -5.86 26.26
N VAL A 628 7.92 -6.58 26.30
CA VAL A 628 8.01 -7.96 25.77
C VAL A 628 7.91 -9.05 26.84
N ASP A 629 7.82 -8.67 28.11
CA ASP A 629 7.70 -9.60 29.23
C ASP A 629 6.76 -9.07 30.32
N ALA A 630 6.36 -9.95 31.23
CA ALA A 630 5.39 -9.64 32.28
C ALA A 630 5.85 -8.57 33.26
N SER A 631 7.16 -8.36 33.43
CA SER A 631 7.67 -7.33 34.34
C SER A 631 7.39 -5.93 33.81
N VAL A 632 7.47 -5.75 32.49
CA VAL A 632 7.15 -4.49 31.82
C VAL A 632 5.66 -4.34 31.58
N GLN A 633 5.00 -5.41 31.11
CA GLN A 633 3.56 -5.38 30.79
C GLN A 633 2.69 -5.15 32.04
N ASN A 634 3.15 -5.53 33.24
CA ASN A 634 2.39 -5.28 34.46
C ASN A 634 2.87 -4.05 35.24
N ASP A 635 3.85 -3.30 34.74
CA ASP A 635 4.24 -2.00 35.31
C ASP A 635 3.26 -0.91 34.86
N ALA A 636 2.40 -0.48 35.79
CA ALA A 636 1.36 0.52 35.48
C ALA A 636 1.92 1.87 35.02
N THR A 637 3.13 2.25 35.47
CA THR A 637 3.76 3.52 35.09
C THR A 637 4.25 3.45 33.66
N PHE A 638 4.92 2.36 33.27
CA PHE A 638 5.32 2.13 31.89
C PHE A 638 4.10 2.10 30.96
N VAL A 639 3.05 1.35 31.32
CA VAL A 639 1.83 1.26 30.51
C VAL A 639 1.21 2.64 30.32
N ALA A 640 1.07 3.44 31.39
CA ALA A 640 0.55 4.80 31.30
C ALA A 640 1.42 5.70 30.41
N ASN A 641 2.75 5.66 30.56
CA ASN A 641 3.68 6.46 29.76
C ASN A 641 3.72 6.04 28.28
N MET A 642 3.64 4.74 27.98
CA MET A 642 3.58 4.22 26.61
C MET A 642 2.30 4.65 25.90
N ILE A 643 1.17 4.60 26.60
CA ILE A 643 -0.12 5.09 26.08
C ILE A 643 -0.06 6.61 25.86
N ALA A 644 0.45 7.37 26.83
CA ALA A 644 0.60 8.81 26.71
C ALA A 644 1.52 9.20 25.54
N ALA A 645 2.63 8.48 25.32
CA ALA A 645 3.52 8.70 24.18
C ALA A 645 2.83 8.45 22.84
N ASN A 646 1.93 7.47 22.75
CA ASN A 646 1.16 7.20 21.53
C ASN A 646 0.07 8.24 21.23
N ARG A 647 -0.37 8.99 22.25
CA ARG A 647 -1.34 10.09 22.14
C ARG A 647 -0.67 11.46 21.94
N ASP A 648 0.64 11.55 22.15
CA ASP A 648 1.43 12.77 21.97
C ASP A 648 1.55 13.12 20.47
N GLN A 649 1.44 14.41 20.12
CA GLN A 649 1.57 14.90 18.75
C GLN A 649 2.90 14.47 18.10
N ARG A 650 3.98 14.37 18.89
CA ARG A 650 5.29 13.93 18.41
C ARG A 650 5.28 12.51 17.85
N MET A 651 4.31 11.67 18.23
CA MET A 651 4.12 10.37 17.59
C MET A 651 3.59 10.52 16.16
N GLY A 652 2.70 11.49 15.90
CA GLY A 652 2.28 11.86 14.55
C GLY A 652 3.47 12.31 13.69
N ASP A 653 4.32 13.19 14.24
CA ASP A 653 5.53 13.65 13.55
C ASP A 653 6.47 12.48 13.18
N LEU A 654 6.55 11.45 14.03
CA LEU A 654 7.30 10.21 13.73
C LEU A 654 6.63 9.38 12.63
N TYR A 655 5.31 9.35 12.55
CA TYR A 655 4.59 8.71 11.45
C TYR A 655 4.84 9.43 10.12
N ASP A 656 4.77 10.76 10.09
CA ASP A 656 5.08 11.56 8.89
C ASP A 656 6.50 11.28 8.40
N ARG A 657 7.45 11.25 9.34
CA ARG A 657 8.85 10.92 9.05
C ARG A 657 8.99 9.49 8.54
N TYR A 658 8.31 8.54 9.16
CA TYR A 658 8.34 7.14 8.77
C TYR A 658 7.77 6.91 7.36
N LEU A 659 6.60 7.47 7.04
CA LEU A 659 6.02 7.39 5.70
C LEU A 659 6.94 8.04 4.66
N THR A 660 7.54 9.19 4.98
CA THR A 660 8.55 9.84 4.13
C THR A 660 9.76 8.92 3.88
N LEU A 661 10.25 8.23 4.91
CA LEU A 661 11.38 7.30 4.78
C LEU A 661 11.00 6.06 3.96
N LEU A 662 9.85 5.45 4.21
CA LEU A 662 9.33 4.36 3.38
C LEU A 662 9.27 4.80 1.92
N ASP A 663 8.73 5.99 1.67
CA ASP A 663 8.61 6.55 0.33
C ASP A 663 9.99 6.76 -0.32
N GLN A 664 10.90 7.43 0.39
CA GLN A 664 12.27 7.72 -0.05
C GLN A 664 13.06 6.45 -0.40
N TYR A 665 12.88 5.36 0.35
CA TYR A 665 13.60 4.11 0.13
C TYR A 665 12.92 3.15 -0.84
N GLY A 666 11.87 3.58 -1.53
CA GLY A 666 11.27 2.79 -2.62
C GLY A 666 10.25 1.75 -2.14
N VAL A 667 9.75 1.88 -0.91
CA VAL A 667 8.54 1.15 -0.50
C VAL A 667 7.37 1.74 -1.28
N SER A 668 6.56 0.86 -1.86
CA SER A 668 5.48 1.24 -2.77
C SER A 668 4.10 1.19 -2.10
N MET A 669 3.97 0.45 -1.00
CA MET A 669 2.75 0.33 -0.22
C MET A 669 3.08 0.24 1.27
N ALA A 670 2.32 0.91 2.12
CA ALA A 670 2.36 0.79 3.57
C ALA A 670 0.95 0.60 4.14
N MET A 671 0.72 -0.49 4.87
CA MET A 671 -0.55 -0.77 5.52
C MET A 671 -0.40 -0.61 7.02
N GLN A 672 -1.11 0.34 7.60
CA GLN A 672 -1.17 0.52 9.05
C GLN A 672 -1.58 -0.81 9.71
N PHE A 673 -0.84 -1.24 10.75
CA PHE A 673 -1.04 -2.57 11.34
C PHE A 673 -2.42 -2.80 11.97
N SER A 674 -3.08 -1.76 12.46
CA SER A 674 -4.43 -1.89 12.99
C SER A 674 -5.19 -0.59 12.76
N PHE A 675 -6.37 -0.69 12.16
CA PHE A 675 -7.24 0.44 11.91
C PHE A 675 -7.70 1.08 13.21
N VAL A 676 -8.50 0.35 14.00
CA VAL A 676 -9.06 0.80 15.28
C VAL A 676 -8.76 -0.25 16.32
N ALA A 677 -8.02 0.12 17.36
CA ALA A 677 -7.73 -0.76 18.49
C ALA A 677 -7.41 0.05 19.75
N ALA A 678 -8.09 -0.30 20.83
CA ALA A 678 -7.81 0.23 22.15
C ALA A 678 -6.35 -0.05 22.58
N PRO A 679 -5.68 0.91 23.22
CA PRO A 679 -4.37 0.66 23.79
C PRO A 679 -4.49 -0.20 25.06
N GLY A 680 -3.44 -0.96 25.36
CA GLY A 680 -3.38 -1.73 26.59
C GLY A 680 -1.95 -2.09 26.96
N LYS A 681 -1.81 -2.93 27.98
CA LYS A 681 -0.49 -3.37 28.45
C LYS A 681 0.37 -4.09 27.40
N TYR A 682 -0.27 -4.62 26.36
CA TYR A 682 0.40 -5.34 25.28
C TYR A 682 0.94 -4.41 24.18
N GLY A 683 0.39 -3.19 24.05
CA GLY A 683 0.76 -2.23 23.01
C GLY A 683 -0.37 -1.24 22.69
N ALA A 684 -0.11 -0.32 21.76
CA ALA A 684 -1.03 0.74 21.34
C ALA A 684 -0.99 0.93 19.81
N TRP A 685 -1.43 -0.07 19.06
CA TRP A 685 -1.23 -0.12 17.60
C TRP A 685 -2.30 0.55 16.75
N GLY A 686 -3.54 0.70 17.24
CA GLY A 686 -4.64 1.26 16.45
C GLY A 686 -4.28 2.64 15.89
N GLY A 687 -4.58 2.90 14.62
CA GLY A 687 -4.54 4.26 14.08
C GLY A 687 -5.50 5.15 14.87
N LEU A 688 -6.69 4.62 15.14
CA LEU A 688 -7.67 5.11 16.10
C LEU A 688 -7.74 4.16 17.31
N GLU A 689 -8.14 4.68 18.48
CA GLU A 689 -8.43 3.86 19.66
C GLU A 689 -9.90 3.42 19.70
N PHE A 690 -10.81 4.21 19.11
CA PHE A 690 -12.24 3.95 18.95
C PHE A 690 -12.77 4.74 17.73
N LEU A 691 -13.87 4.29 17.12
CA LEU A 691 -14.34 4.82 15.84
C LEU A 691 -14.74 6.30 15.84
N ASP A 692 -15.37 6.78 16.90
CA ASP A 692 -15.83 8.16 17.06
C ASP A 692 -14.76 9.08 17.67
N GLN A 693 -13.50 8.64 17.67
CA GLN A 693 -12.39 9.49 18.09
C GLN A 693 -12.21 10.68 17.14
N ASP A 694 -12.35 11.89 17.68
CA ASP A 694 -12.20 13.13 16.90
C ASP A 694 -10.79 13.32 16.35
N PHE A 695 -9.77 12.98 17.15
CA PHE A 695 -8.38 13.18 16.80
C PHE A 695 -7.47 12.07 17.36
N ALA A 696 -6.59 11.56 16.51
CA ALA A 696 -5.49 10.67 16.87
C ALA A 696 -4.26 11.03 16.01
N PRO A 697 -3.09 11.35 16.61
CA PRO A 697 -1.92 11.80 15.86
C PRO A 697 -1.51 10.82 14.74
N LYS A 698 -1.52 9.52 15.04
CA LYS A 698 -1.17 8.45 14.08
C LYS A 698 -2.12 8.42 12.89
N HIS A 699 -3.43 8.48 13.13
CA HIS A 699 -4.42 8.46 12.06
C HIS A 699 -4.38 9.75 11.23
N GLN A 700 -4.17 10.90 11.87
CA GLN A 700 -4.05 12.17 11.17
C GLN A 700 -2.90 12.15 10.15
N SER A 701 -1.72 11.67 10.54
CA SER A 701 -0.59 11.49 9.62
C SER A 701 -0.91 10.61 8.41
N LEU A 702 -1.67 9.52 8.62
CA LEU A 702 -2.09 8.64 7.52
C LEU A 702 -3.08 9.35 6.57
N LEU A 703 -4.01 10.13 7.12
CA LEU A 703 -4.96 10.93 6.32
C LEU A 703 -4.25 12.04 5.53
N ASP A 704 -3.32 12.76 6.17
CA ASP A 704 -2.55 13.86 5.57
C ASP A 704 -1.63 13.35 4.46
N TRP A 705 -1.01 12.18 4.65
CA TRP A 705 -0.24 11.53 3.60
C TRP A 705 -1.12 11.21 2.38
N ARG A 706 -2.27 10.57 2.62
CA ARG A 706 -3.20 10.21 1.54
C ARG A 706 -3.76 11.44 0.83
N ALA A 707 -4.07 12.53 1.54
CA ALA A 707 -4.64 13.73 0.94
C ALA A 707 -3.72 14.42 -0.09
N GLY A 708 -2.43 14.08 -0.11
CA GLY A 708 -1.51 14.53 -1.15
C GLY A 708 -1.23 13.50 -2.25
N GLU A 709 -1.78 12.29 -2.19
CA GLU A 709 -1.87 11.36 -3.33
C GLU A 709 -2.88 11.91 -4.35
#